data_AF-A0A9P6JXV3-F1
#
_entry.id   AF-A0A9P6JXV3-F1
#
_cell.length_a   1.000
_cell.length_b   1.000
_cell.length_c   1.000
_cell.angle_alpha   90.00
_cell.angle_beta   90.00
_cell.angle_gamma   90.00
#
_symmetry.space_group_name_H-M   'P 1'
#
loop_
_entity.id
_entity.type
_entity.pdbx_description
1 polymer ?
#
loop_
_entity_poly.entity_id
_entity_poly.type
_entity_poly.pdbx_seq_one_letter_code
_entity_poly.pdbx_strand_id
1 'polypeptide(L)'
;MRTSNMTKDSSFQPHPPGDGDDPNNNNQPTRKRNIFLDYLSLPRPKNKRLKHKTSNQSLTAQATPQLAASPVISQPTDSITNNSQSVSTNAPEDKSLPIPPSMAKSISDIFLENLPRPFIKTDLPALLDRIEVTQQLIYCCRLLIDSQAIVSSAGAAAEGQTEESPIDIQETIRAESQDSGVNGPQAWEPNETECAWIKVVGQDPIQRDHLRWLVAKVVQEFAKDDIKGPTSIKEIVILGSILDRDTYCSLLSCFIAKFERDTILDVILLQGLVQLVEYASPSYLEDDDLVRTLAILRQRLRGTHKPSSEHMYQILVAICRLLDVMVNSSVKGVSRLEQQQPLVAALTELKVTDDPILRFQVDYALQACQYIPDDESVLQAVLHFRGGLAMAALGAASVCKLDLANLFNSLDTLRQAAGQAYEVTKSILEGMESSQQGRFRAMQSLLHGLRRGTKHEWYLTLLAARTFVREGRLADFNQAVCEASCRDERTFQLGVCQILGEIAVDPLWDPLTRQHAVDFLEALFTVPPGWKQHTTVKQWVHALLAQLLELPDADIKDHTLVVLQDLYLKGATTSVIASYPLESRLPLPKSSPLLIRAQRIQYLEYELRRVRLQRLEEARQHIYISPMAKANLQASDKDLFPLMDKVQEFLSSERQVMLILGDSGAGKSTFNKHLEVELLNSYTIGGWIPLFINLPAIDRPAKELMSEQLKEHDFLEAQVQELKRHRRFIVICDGYDESQLSTNLHTTNLFNRTGQWKVKMVITCRTQYLGSDYRNRFVPQRSDHYDRPAPNLFEEAVIAPFSQKQIKSYIEQYVPLEPRTWRTEDYMDRLTTIPNLLDLVSNPFLLSLALEALPGVTHGKKELSAIKITRAQLYDTFVDHWLGVNQRRLERNNALSKEDRDTLEHLIDDNFVRCGIDYLQKLAGAIFKEQDGIPVVQYVHRQDKRSWKAAFFGSDPEAKLLCDSSPLTRTGNQYRFVHRSMLEYFFSCIIYNPTRIDNKFVPQDTLYASLSSNVDGPLYQRKLLAERSIIQFLCDRVRLDPDFEQQLRAAIDLSKTNETATIAAINAITILVRAGVAFHGANLRGVKIPGADLSGGQFDYAQFQGADLTDVNLSRSWLRGTDLSGAQMDGVQFGELPYLEVGYSVVACAYSSDGRMLA
;
A
#
# COMPACT_ATOMS: atom_id res chain seq x y z
N MET A 1 -58.16 -25.86 15.79
CA MET A 1 -59.05 -27.03 15.57
C MET A 1 -58.47 -27.86 14.42
N ARG A 2 -58.86 -29.15 14.30
CA ARG A 2 -58.88 -30.07 13.12
C ARG A 2 -58.18 -29.62 11.82
N THR A 3 -57.41 -30.41 11.05
CA THR A 3 -56.99 -31.85 11.06
C THR A 3 -55.88 -31.97 9.97
N SER A 4 -54.67 -32.48 10.22
CA SER A 4 -54.22 -33.90 10.05
C SER A 4 -54.65 -34.63 8.76
N ASN A 5 -53.72 -34.95 7.84
CA ASN A 5 -53.28 -36.34 7.54
C ASN A 5 -52.35 -36.54 6.31
N MET A 6 -51.53 -37.61 6.39
CA MET A 6 -51.01 -38.50 5.32
C MET A 6 -50.00 -37.92 4.28
N THR A 7 -48.75 -38.42 4.10
CA THR A 7 -48.18 -39.78 3.77
C THR A 7 -48.36 -40.19 2.29
N LYS A 8 -47.43 -40.86 1.58
CA LYS A 8 -46.18 -41.60 1.91
C LYS A 8 -45.34 -41.88 0.62
N ASP A 9 -44.10 -42.37 0.75
CA ASP A 9 -43.36 -43.41 -0.05
C ASP A 9 -43.50 -43.52 -1.60
N SER A 10 -42.52 -43.98 -2.42
CA SER A 10 -41.12 -44.43 -2.21
C SER A 10 -40.34 -44.58 -3.55
N SER A 11 -39.00 -44.53 -3.47
CA SER A 11 -37.93 -45.04 -4.36
C SER A 11 -38.23 -45.92 -5.60
N PHE A 12 -37.39 -45.79 -6.65
CA PHE A 12 -36.65 -46.94 -7.25
C PHE A 12 -35.42 -46.51 -8.09
N GLN A 13 -34.40 -47.39 -8.16
CA GLN A 13 -33.20 -47.30 -9.01
C GLN A 13 -32.78 -48.74 -9.42
N PRO A 14 -32.12 -48.97 -10.57
CA PRO A 14 -30.72 -49.44 -10.53
C PRO A 14 -29.83 -49.00 -11.73
N HIS A 15 -28.54 -49.39 -11.70
CA HIS A 15 -27.47 -49.09 -12.68
C HIS A 15 -27.13 -50.30 -13.61
N PRO A 16 -25.88 -50.52 -14.12
CA PRO A 16 -25.35 -50.10 -15.44
C PRO A 16 -24.93 -51.33 -16.33
N PRO A 17 -24.06 -51.23 -17.37
CA PRO A 17 -22.58 -51.13 -17.17
C PRO A 17 -21.70 -50.43 -18.27
N GLY A 18 -20.45 -50.12 -17.90
CA GLY A 18 -19.21 -50.16 -18.72
C GLY A 18 -18.97 -49.09 -19.81
N ASP A 19 -17.73 -48.75 -20.19
CA ASP A 19 -16.38 -48.98 -19.63
C ASP A 19 -15.38 -47.97 -20.28
N GLY A 20 -14.18 -47.77 -19.72
CA GLY A 20 -13.02 -47.24 -20.49
C GLY A 20 -12.29 -45.99 -19.98
N ASP A 21 -11.23 -46.22 -19.19
CA ASP A 21 -9.92 -45.55 -19.14
C ASP A 21 -9.73 -44.05 -18.81
N ASP A 22 -9.06 -43.86 -17.66
CA ASP A 22 -8.40 -42.67 -17.05
C ASP A 22 -6.96 -42.51 -17.69
N PRO A 23 -5.92 -41.75 -17.20
CA PRO A 23 -5.84 -40.93 -15.99
C PRO A 23 -4.96 -39.63 -15.98
N ASN A 24 -5.04 -38.85 -14.88
CA ASN A 24 -3.94 -38.20 -14.10
C ASN A 24 -2.97 -37.13 -14.75
N ASN A 25 -2.23 -36.27 -14.02
CA ASN A 25 -2.41 -35.57 -12.71
C ASN A 25 -1.40 -34.38 -12.52
N ASN A 26 -1.74 -33.45 -11.62
CA ASN A 26 -0.94 -32.58 -10.71
C ASN A 26 0.47 -31.93 -11.03
N ASN A 27 0.55 -30.65 -10.63
CA ASN A 27 1.61 -29.93 -9.87
C ASN A 27 3.05 -29.61 -10.39
N GLN A 28 3.35 -28.28 -10.47
CA GLN A 28 4.33 -27.45 -9.69
C GLN A 28 5.73 -27.99 -9.22
N PRO A 29 6.74 -27.16 -8.80
CA PRO A 29 6.91 -25.67 -8.84
C PRO A 29 8.36 -25.10 -9.13
N THR A 30 8.55 -23.76 -9.02
CA THR A 30 9.83 -22.99 -8.81
C THR A 30 10.84 -22.79 -9.99
N ARG A 31 11.79 -21.81 -10.05
CA ARG A 31 12.19 -20.60 -9.25
C ARG A 31 13.06 -19.55 -10.04
N LYS A 32 12.79 -18.23 -9.92
CA LYS A 32 13.71 -17.02 -9.94
C LYS A 32 14.62 -16.76 -11.21
N ARG A 33 15.22 -15.56 -11.50
CA ARG A 33 15.46 -14.26 -10.79
C ARG A 33 15.77 -13.07 -11.76
N ASN A 34 15.58 -11.81 -11.28
CA ASN A 34 16.22 -10.47 -11.55
C ASN A 34 16.67 -10.02 -12.97
N ILE A 35 16.66 -8.73 -13.39
CA ILE A 35 16.33 -7.42 -12.73
C ILE A 35 15.51 -6.45 -13.66
N PHE A 36 15.86 -5.15 -13.88
CA PHE A 36 15.00 -4.17 -14.62
C PHE A 36 15.71 -2.86 -15.11
N LEU A 37 14.93 -1.76 -15.24
CA LEU A 37 15.19 -0.33 -15.52
C LEU A 37 15.53 0.16 -16.95
N ASP A 38 15.13 1.38 -17.34
CA ASP A 38 13.83 1.67 -18.01
C ASP A 38 14.01 2.58 -19.27
N TYR A 39 13.25 3.61 -19.72
CA TYR A 39 12.21 4.52 -19.17
C TYR A 39 11.26 5.05 -20.28
N LEU A 40 10.01 5.34 -19.91
CA LEU A 40 9.21 6.53 -20.30
C LEU A 40 8.40 6.84 -19.03
N SER A 41 8.85 7.83 -18.26
CA SER A 41 8.89 7.78 -16.79
C SER A 41 7.52 7.88 -16.09
N LEU A 42 7.25 7.24 -14.94
CA LEU A 42 8.12 6.67 -13.89
C LEU A 42 7.70 5.23 -13.48
N PRO A 43 8.43 4.59 -12.54
CA PRO A 43 9.32 3.48 -12.84
C PRO A 43 8.58 2.18 -13.24
N ARG A 44 8.94 1.62 -14.40
CA ARG A 44 8.60 0.21 -14.69
C ARG A 44 9.67 -0.76 -14.12
N PRO A 45 9.31 -2.06 -13.96
CA PRO A 45 10.29 -3.23 -13.96
C PRO A 45 11.39 -4.70 -16.37
N LYS A 46 12.60 -4.50 -17.04
CA LYS A 46 13.01 -4.92 -18.40
C LYS A 46 13.25 -6.42 -18.61
N ASN A 47 12.97 -7.26 -17.61
CA ASN A 47 13.32 -8.67 -17.62
C ASN A 47 12.42 -9.53 -18.53
N LYS A 48 12.64 -9.35 -19.83
CA LYS A 48 12.69 -10.46 -20.76
C LYS A 48 13.51 -11.60 -20.13
N ARG A 49 12.92 -12.79 -20.05
CA ARG A 49 13.68 -14.06 -20.11
C ARG A 49 13.04 -14.90 -21.20
N LEU A 50 13.75 -15.06 -22.32
CA LEU A 50 13.36 -15.96 -23.39
C LEU A 50 14.16 -17.26 -23.27
N LYS A 51 13.41 -18.35 -23.01
CA LYS A 51 13.66 -19.76 -23.35
C LYS A 51 15.13 -20.18 -23.56
N HIS A 52 15.64 -21.04 -22.68
CA HIS A 52 16.47 -22.16 -23.13
C HIS A 52 15.58 -23.37 -23.47
N LYS A 53 15.84 -24.01 -24.60
CA LYS A 53 15.45 -25.39 -24.90
C LYS A 53 16.65 -26.29 -24.58
N THR A 54 16.41 -27.41 -23.93
CA THR A 54 17.23 -28.63 -24.08
C THR A 54 16.35 -29.83 -23.78
N SER A 55 16.03 -30.61 -24.81
CA SER A 55 15.46 -31.94 -24.68
C SER A 55 16.59 -32.97 -24.71
N ASN A 56 16.60 -33.90 -23.76
CA ASN A 56 17.56 -35.01 -23.77
C ASN A 56 17.29 -35.95 -24.95
N GLN A 57 18.35 -36.31 -25.67
CA GLN A 57 18.59 -37.58 -26.36
C GLN A 57 20.03 -37.55 -26.93
N SER A 58 20.82 -38.61 -27.01
CA SER A 58 20.91 -39.88 -26.26
C SER A 58 22.00 -40.72 -26.92
N LEU A 59 22.92 -41.33 -26.15
CA LEU A 59 23.91 -42.33 -26.64
C LEU A 59 24.97 -41.72 -27.61
N THR A 60 26.19 -42.26 -27.80
CA THR A 60 26.72 -43.59 -27.44
C THR A 60 28.24 -43.55 -27.19
N ALA A 61 28.75 -44.51 -26.40
CA ALA A 61 30.07 -45.18 -26.50
C ALA A 61 31.41 -44.39 -26.46
N GLN A 62 32.25 -44.79 -25.48
CA GLN A 62 33.71 -45.09 -25.56
C GLN A 62 34.67 -43.91 -25.89
N ALA A 63 35.83 -43.75 -25.21
CA ALA A 63 36.63 -44.71 -24.46
C ALA A 63 37.36 -44.15 -23.21
N THR A 64 37.64 -45.07 -22.28
CA THR A 64 38.62 -45.04 -21.17
C THR A 64 40.09 -44.96 -21.66
N PRO A 65 41.14 -44.65 -20.83
CA PRO A 65 41.28 -45.18 -19.46
C PRO A 65 42.07 -44.40 -18.36
N GLN A 66 41.72 -44.71 -17.09
CA GLN A 66 42.62 -45.04 -15.94
C GLN A 66 43.60 -43.96 -15.39
N LEU A 67 44.21 -44.03 -14.20
CA LEU A 67 44.22 -44.89 -12.97
C LEU A 67 44.74 -43.94 -11.81
N ALA A 68 44.77 -44.18 -10.49
CA ALA A 68 44.50 -45.28 -9.53
C ALA A 68 44.21 -44.60 -8.13
N ALA A 69 43.83 -45.22 -7.01
CA ALA A 69 43.34 -46.55 -6.58
C ALA A 69 42.45 -46.33 -5.30
N SER A 70 41.86 -47.38 -4.70
CA SER A 70 40.87 -47.21 -3.59
C SER A 70 41.07 -48.08 -2.32
N PRO A 71 40.23 -49.12 -2.02
CA PRO A 71 39.40 -49.19 -0.79
C PRO A 71 39.90 -50.25 0.24
N VAL A 72 39.23 -50.64 1.34
CA VAL A 72 38.03 -51.51 1.56
C VAL A 72 37.74 -51.52 3.09
N ILE A 73 36.53 -51.49 3.70
CA ILE A 73 35.09 -51.66 3.32
C ILE A 73 34.53 -53.12 3.38
N SER A 74 34.32 -53.65 4.60
CA SER A 74 33.59 -54.92 4.87
C SER A 74 33.10 -55.03 6.34
N GLN A 75 32.04 -55.76 6.73
CA GLN A 75 30.74 -56.14 6.12
C GLN A 75 29.76 -56.61 7.27
N PRO A 76 28.50 -57.06 7.07
CA PRO A 76 27.37 -56.47 7.85
C PRO A 76 26.36 -57.47 8.50
N THR A 77 25.13 -56.98 8.72
CA THR A 77 23.81 -57.66 8.86
C THR A 77 23.40 -58.33 10.19
N ASP A 78 22.36 -57.72 10.80
CA ASP A 78 21.07 -58.31 11.22
C ASP A 78 21.00 -59.33 12.40
N SER A 79 19.97 -59.37 13.26
CA SER A 79 18.64 -58.69 13.24
C SER A 79 18.01 -58.46 14.64
N ILE A 80 17.32 -57.33 14.78
CA ILE A 80 16.03 -57.05 15.47
C ILE A 80 15.55 -58.02 16.60
N THR A 81 15.46 -57.54 17.85
CA THR A 81 14.15 -57.38 18.58
C THR A 81 14.23 -56.70 19.96
N ASN A 82 13.41 -55.65 20.12
CA ASN A 82 12.61 -55.20 21.28
C ASN A 82 13.18 -55.02 22.71
N ASN A 83 13.15 -53.75 23.12
CA ASN A 83 12.51 -53.19 24.33
C ASN A 83 13.12 -53.33 25.76
N SER A 84 13.60 -52.16 26.21
CA SER A 84 13.06 -51.39 27.35
C SER A 84 13.71 -51.49 28.74
N GLN A 85 13.63 -50.36 29.45
CA GLN A 85 14.03 -50.09 30.85
C GLN A 85 15.55 -50.11 31.18
N SER A 86 16.08 -49.35 32.16
CA SER A 86 15.77 -47.98 32.62
C SER A 86 16.77 -47.53 33.72
N VAL A 87 17.17 -46.25 33.71
CA VAL A 87 17.54 -45.45 34.91
C VAL A 87 18.83 -45.82 35.67
N SER A 88 19.38 -44.80 36.37
CA SER A 88 20.55 -44.78 37.29
C SER A 88 21.93 -45.02 36.64
N THR A 89 22.93 -44.12 36.69
CA THR A 89 23.51 -43.24 37.75
C THR A 89 24.29 -43.98 38.83
N ASN A 90 25.62 -43.84 38.83
CA ASN A 90 26.32 -42.99 39.82
C ASN A 90 27.81 -42.79 39.47
N ALA A 91 28.41 -41.78 40.11
CA ALA A 91 29.82 -41.38 40.04
C ALA A 91 30.62 -42.06 41.21
N PRO A 92 31.81 -41.62 41.71
CA PRO A 92 32.53 -40.33 41.53
C PRO A 92 34.08 -40.42 41.39
N GLU A 93 34.73 -39.24 41.50
CA GLU A 93 36.15 -39.01 41.87
C GLU A 93 37.24 -39.36 40.82
N ASP A 94 38.45 -38.78 40.83
CA ASP A 94 39.12 -37.95 41.86
C ASP A 94 39.91 -36.73 41.27
N LYS A 95 40.53 -35.93 42.14
CA LYS A 95 41.16 -34.60 41.92
C LYS A 95 42.65 -34.63 41.59
N SER A 96 43.16 -33.52 41.04
CA SER A 96 44.49 -32.99 41.42
C SER A 96 44.60 -31.46 41.26
N LEU A 97 45.53 -30.86 42.01
CA LEU A 97 45.86 -29.43 42.16
C LEU A 97 47.39 -29.33 42.43
N PRO A 98 48.03 -28.15 42.47
CA PRO A 98 47.93 -26.94 41.63
C PRO A 98 49.32 -26.47 41.13
N ILE A 99 49.42 -25.35 40.39
CA ILE A 99 50.69 -24.63 40.13
C ILE A 99 50.49 -23.10 40.32
N PRO A 100 51.42 -22.36 40.97
CA PRO A 100 51.26 -20.94 41.34
C PRO A 100 51.73 -19.93 40.24
N PRO A 101 51.46 -18.61 40.40
CA PRO A 101 51.49 -17.65 39.29
C PRO A 101 52.78 -16.82 39.15
N SER A 102 53.11 -16.42 37.90
CA SER A 102 53.66 -15.08 37.58
C SER A 102 53.95 -14.88 36.07
N MET A 103 53.09 -14.12 35.37
CA MET A 103 53.46 -13.16 34.31
C MET A 103 52.27 -12.22 34.10
N ALA A 104 52.48 -10.90 34.15
CA ALA A 104 51.45 -9.95 33.76
C ALA A 104 51.34 -9.91 32.22
N LYS A 105 50.12 -10.01 31.67
CA LYS A 105 49.87 -9.67 30.25
C LYS A 105 50.29 -8.21 30.02
N SER A 106 50.89 -7.89 28.88
CA SER A 106 51.02 -6.48 28.49
C SER A 106 49.64 -5.91 28.15
N ILE A 107 49.39 -4.63 28.42
CA ILE A 107 48.09 -4.01 28.10
C ILE A 107 47.81 -4.03 26.58
N SER A 108 48.87 -3.95 25.76
CA SER A 108 48.79 -4.19 24.32
C SER A 108 48.11 -5.50 23.93
N ASP A 109 48.09 -6.48 24.83
CA ASP A 109 47.70 -7.85 24.57
C ASP A 109 46.33 -8.20 25.21
N ILE A 110 45.62 -7.21 25.78
CA ILE A 110 44.31 -7.41 26.43
C ILE A 110 43.18 -7.46 25.39
N PHE A 111 43.14 -6.49 24.46
CA PHE A 111 42.23 -6.52 23.30
C PHE A 111 43.04 -6.75 22.01
N LEU A 112 43.31 -8.03 21.71
CA LEU A 112 44.11 -8.44 20.54
C LEU A 112 43.31 -8.50 19.22
N GLU A 113 42.01 -8.72 19.29
CA GLU A 113 41.13 -8.84 18.12
C GLU A 113 39.99 -7.82 18.15
N ASN A 114 39.65 -7.28 16.98
CA ASN A 114 38.41 -6.53 16.77
C ASN A 114 37.23 -7.52 16.67
N LEU A 115 36.86 -8.11 17.81
CA LEU A 115 35.65 -8.93 17.92
C LEU A 115 34.43 -8.07 17.56
N PRO A 116 33.61 -8.47 16.57
CA PRO A 116 32.42 -7.71 16.22
C PRO A 116 31.41 -7.78 17.37
N ARG A 117 31.16 -6.61 18.00
CA ARG A 117 30.02 -6.38 18.90
C ARG A 117 28.76 -7.04 18.29
N PRO A 118 27.95 -7.83 19.04
CA PRO A 118 27.18 -8.96 18.49
C PRO A 118 26.04 -8.61 17.52
N PHE A 119 26.43 -8.26 16.29
CA PHE A 119 25.61 -8.16 15.10
C PHE A 119 25.44 -9.54 14.46
N ILE A 120 24.22 -10.07 14.45
CA ILE A 120 23.87 -11.06 13.42
C ILE A 120 23.80 -10.33 12.08
N LYS A 121 24.86 -10.44 11.27
CA LYS A 121 24.82 -10.12 9.84
C LYS A 121 23.81 -11.04 9.15
N THR A 122 22.58 -10.56 9.01
CA THR A 122 21.60 -11.14 8.08
C THR A 122 21.64 -10.39 6.75
N ASP A 123 21.10 -10.98 5.68
CA ASP A 123 21.12 -10.39 4.33
C ASP A 123 20.08 -9.25 4.17
N LEU A 124 20.09 -8.25 5.07
CA LEU A 124 19.06 -7.20 5.25
C LEU A 124 19.60 -5.76 5.11
N PRO A 125 19.89 -5.27 3.88
CA PRO A 125 20.67 -4.05 3.65
C PRO A 125 19.89 -2.72 3.79
N ALA A 126 18.86 -2.67 4.65
CA ALA A 126 17.96 -1.52 4.79
C ALA A 126 17.24 -1.43 6.15
N LEU A 127 17.70 -2.21 7.13
CA LEU A 127 17.13 -2.29 8.49
C LEU A 127 18.23 -2.58 9.52
N LEU A 128 19.27 -3.35 9.16
CA LEU A 128 20.45 -3.59 10.01
C LEU A 128 21.37 -2.38 10.16
N ASP A 129 21.36 -1.43 9.23
CA ASP A 129 22.17 -0.21 9.28
C ASP A 129 21.83 0.71 10.47
N ARG A 130 20.86 0.30 11.32
CA ARG A 130 20.38 1.01 12.51
C ARG A 130 20.08 0.08 13.70
N ILE A 131 19.63 -1.15 13.45
CA ILE A 131 19.40 -2.14 14.53
C ILE A 131 20.76 -2.67 15.01
N GLU A 132 21.23 -2.20 16.16
CA GLU A 132 22.58 -2.50 16.68
C GLU A 132 22.75 -3.92 17.22
N VAL A 133 21.67 -4.60 17.62
CA VAL A 133 21.76 -5.85 18.41
C VAL A 133 20.71 -6.87 18.00
N THR A 134 21.13 -8.14 17.98
CA THR A 134 20.27 -9.35 18.05
C THR A 134 19.04 -9.18 18.96
N GLN A 135 19.19 -8.60 20.14
CA GLN A 135 18.10 -8.47 21.12
C GLN A 135 17.05 -7.43 20.72
N GLN A 136 17.43 -6.34 20.02
CA GLN A 136 16.47 -5.40 19.43
C GLN A 136 15.67 -6.07 18.31
N LEU A 137 16.35 -6.89 17.50
CA LEU A 137 15.76 -7.66 16.42
C LEU A 137 14.79 -8.75 16.95
N ILE A 138 15.18 -9.46 18.01
CA ILE A 138 14.32 -10.40 18.77
C ILE A 138 13.10 -9.67 19.31
N TYR A 139 13.27 -8.50 19.95
CA TYR A 139 12.15 -7.71 20.47
C TYR A 139 11.15 -7.39 19.35
N CYS A 140 11.62 -6.93 18.20
CA CYS A 140 10.77 -6.66 17.03
C CYS A 140 10.10 -7.91 16.44
N CYS A 141 10.77 -9.07 16.49
CA CYS A 141 10.14 -10.33 16.13
C CYS A 141 9.05 -10.72 17.13
N ARG A 142 9.23 -10.48 18.43
CA ARG A 142 8.19 -10.67 19.45
C ARG A 142 7.01 -9.71 19.24
N LEU A 143 7.24 -8.42 18.96
CA LEU A 143 6.17 -7.48 18.61
C LEU A 143 5.28 -7.99 17.44
N LEU A 144 5.90 -8.61 16.44
CA LEU A 144 5.21 -9.22 15.29
C LEU A 144 4.52 -10.55 15.66
N ILE A 145 5.19 -11.43 16.41
CA ILE A 145 4.65 -12.74 16.84
C ILE A 145 3.44 -12.53 17.76
N ASP A 146 3.54 -11.62 18.74
CA ASP A 146 2.44 -11.27 19.63
C ASP A 146 1.24 -10.72 18.86
N SER A 147 1.48 -9.93 17.80
CA SER A 147 0.41 -9.42 16.91
C SER A 147 -0.30 -10.51 16.10
N GLN A 148 0.31 -11.70 15.98
CA GLN A 148 -0.22 -12.83 15.22
C GLN A 148 -0.74 -13.97 16.11
N ALA A 149 -0.14 -14.22 17.28
CA ALA A 149 -0.59 -15.24 18.23
C ALA A 149 -1.99 -14.95 18.79
N ILE A 150 -2.35 -13.66 18.88
CA ILE A 150 -3.71 -13.22 19.26
C ILE A 150 -4.75 -13.62 18.20
N VAL A 151 -4.38 -13.78 16.92
CA VAL A 151 -5.28 -14.25 15.86
C VAL A 151 -5.72 -15.70 16.13
N SER A 152 -4.80 -16.54 16.62
CA SER A 152 -5.07 -17.94 16.98
C SER A 152 -6.00 -18.07 18.19
N SER A 153 -5.79 -17.26 19.23
CA SER A 153 -6.62 -17.31 20.46
C SER A 153 -8.00 -16.66 20.28
N ALA A 154 -8.10 -15.59 19.48
CA ALA A 154 -9.39 -15.03 19.07
C ALA A 154 -10.21 -16.00 18.19
N GLY A 155 -9.53 -16.85 17.40
CA GLY A 155 -10.15 -17.97 16.69
C GLY A 155 -10.67 -19.04 17.64
N ALA A 156 -9.86 -19.50 18.59
CA ALA A 156 -10.24 -20.52 19.57
C ALA A 156 -11.44 -20.09 20.44
N ALA A 157 -11.53 -18.81 20.82
CA ALA A 157 -12.65 -18.26 21.59
C ALA A 157 -13.99 -18.19 20.83
N ALA A 158 -14.03 -18.58 19.54
CA ALA A 158 -15.25 -18.61 18.73
C ALA A 158 -15.94 -19.98 18.67
N GLU A 159 -15.32 -21.06 19.15
CA GLU A 159 -15.87 -22.42 19.12
C GLU A 159 -16.04 -23.01 20.52
N GLY A 160 -17.27 -22.99 21.04
CA GLY A 160 -17.65 -23.71 22.26
C GLY A 160 -18.32 -22.83 23.34
N GLN A 161 -19.65 -22.90 23.42
CA GLN A 161 -20.37 -22.58 24.66
C GLN A 161 -20.79 -23.88 25.35
N THR A 162 -20.05 -24.25 26.39
CA THR A 162 -20.50 -25.12 27.48
C THR A 162 -19.97 -24.54 28.79
N GLU A 163 -20.78 -24.62 29.85
CA GLU A 163 -20.51 -23.92 31.11
C GLU A 163 -19.39 -24.59 31.90
N GLU A 164 -18.28 -23.87 32.12
CA GLU A 164 -17.39 -24.12 33.25
C GLU A 164 -16.70 -22.81 33.69
N SER A 165 -16.12 -22.81 34.90
CA SER A 165 -15.73 -21.59 35.62
C SER A 165 -14.63 -20.76 34.96
N PRO A 166 -14.59 -19.42 35.15
CA PRO A 166 -13.55 -18.57 34.58
C PRO A 166 -12.17 -18.92 35.18
N ILE A 167 -11.31 -19.51 34.35
CA ILE A 167 -9.89 -19.73 34.67
C ILE A 167 -9.19 -18.37 34.64
N ASP A 168 -8.56 -17.99 35.75
CA ASP A 168 -7.89 -16.69 35.86
C ASP A 168 -6.58 -16.68 35.04
N ILE A 169 -6.55 -15.86 33.99
CA ILE A 169 -5.42 -15.71 33.08
C ILE A 169 -4.17 -15.17 33.81
N GLN A 170 -4.30 -14.62 35.02
CA GLN A 170 -3.15 -14.26 35.86
C GLN A 170 -2.37 -15.47 36.41
N GLU A 171 -2.94 -16.67 36.49
CA GLU A 171 -2.24 -17.83 37.05
C GLU A 171 -1.40 -18.59 36.01
N THR A 172 -1.86 -18.69 34.75
CA THR A 172 -1.04 -19.29 33.67
C THR A 172 0.24 -18.48 33.44
N ILE A 173 0.19 -17.16 33.58
CA ILE A 173 1.36 -16.26 33.49
C ILE A 173 2.29 -16.38 34.73
N ARG A 174 1.81 -16.96 35.84
CA ARG A 174 2.65 -17.29 37.01
C ARG A 174 3.31 -18.67 36.90
N ALA A 175 2.74 -19.61 36.16
CA ALA A 175 3.25 -20.98 36.05
C ALA A 175 4.70 -21.04 35.49
N GLU A 176 5.06 -20.16 34.55
CA GLU A 176 6.43 -20.06 34.01
C GLU A 176 7.41 -19.29 34.95
N SER A 177 6.98 -18.88 36.15
CA SER A 177 7.80 -18.14 37.12
C SER A 177 8.26 -18.95 38.34
N GLN A 178 7.97 -20.26 38.36
CA GLN A 178 8.40 -21.18 39.44
C GLN A 178 8.88 -22.54 38.91
N ASP A 179 10.09 -22.59 38.39
CA ASP A 179 10.98 -23.72 38.63
C ASP A 179 12.37 -23.19 39.01
N SER A 180 13.15 -23.98 39.78
CA SER A 180 14.28 -23.49 40.55
C SER A 180 15.51 -24.39 40.43
N GLY A 181 16.62 -23.85 39.91
CA GLY A 181 17.90 -24.55 39.96
C GLY A 181 19.00 -23.94 39.10
N VAL A 182 19.95 -23.27 39.75
CA VAL A 182 21.36 -23.11 39.37
C VAL A 182 21.68 -23.19 37.87
N ASN A 183 21.62 -22.04 37.19
CA ASN A 183 22.55 -21.67 36.12
C ASN A 183 22.67 -20.14 36.07
N GLY A 184 23.85 -19.64 35.67
CA GLY A 184 24.08 -18.21 35.47
C GLY A 184 23.36 -17.66 34.22
N PRO A 185 23.51 -16.36 33.91
CA PRO A 185 22.94 -15.76 32.72
C PRO A 185 23.67 -16.25 31.45
N GLN A 186 23.33 -17.46 30.98
CA GLN A 186 23.77 -17.96 29.68
C GLN A 186 23.46 -16.95 28.57
N ALA A 187 24.38 -16.82 27.62
CA ALA A 187 24.20 -15.94 26.46
C ALA A 187 22.89 -16.27 25.73
N TRP A 188 22.03 -15.25 25.56
CA TRP A 188 20.71 -15.43 24.94
C TRP A 188 20.83 -15.76 23.45
N GLU A 189 20.80 -17.06 23.12
CA GLU A 189 20.58 -17.51 21.75
C GLU A 189 19.11 -17.29 21.34
N PRO A 190 18.84 -16.69 20.15
CA PRO A 190 17.48 -16.57 19.62
C PRO A 190 16.89 -17.95 19.33
N ASN A 191 15.64 -18.18 19.72
CA ASN A 191 14.98 -19.46 19.47
C ASN A 191 14.71 -19.70 17.97
N GLU A 192 14.40 -20.94 17.58
CA GLU A 192 14.21 -21.29 16.16
C GLU A 192 13.12 -20.45 15.47
N THR A 193 12.04 -20.10 16.19
CA THR A 193 10.94 -19.27 15.71
C THR A 193 11.36 -17.81 15.47
N GLU A 194 12.14 -17.20 16.37
CA GLU A 194 12.77 -15.89 16.17
C GLU A 194 13.74 -15.94 14.97
N CYS A 195 14.61 -16.94 14.92
CA CYS A 195 15.54 -17.19 13.81
C CYS A 195 14.83 -17.39 12.46
N ALA A 196 13.62 -17.96 12.43
CA ALA A 196 12.79 -18.09 11.25
C ALA A 196 12.17 -16.75 10.85
N TRP A 197 11.57 -16.01 11.80
CA TRP A 197 10.96 -14.71 11.56
C TRP A 197 11.95 -13.66 11.04
N ILE A 198 13.16 -13.64 11.58
CA ILE A 198 14.28 -12.82 11.10
C ILE A 198 14.53 -13.07 9.59
N LYS A 199 14.47 -14.32 9.14
CA LYS A 199 14.66 -14.70 7.72
C LYS A 199 13.44 -14.37 6.85
N VAL A 200 12.23 -14.32 7.43
CA VAL A 200 10.98 -13.94 6.74
C VAL A 200 10.91 -12.42 6.53
N VAL A 201 11.06 -11.62 7.59
CA VAL A 201 11.23 -10.15 7.51
C VAL A 201 12.45 -9.82 6.63
N GLY A 202 13.46 -10.69 6.63
CA GLY A 202 14.57 -10.66 5.68
C GLY A 202 14.16 -10.62 4.22
N GLN A 203 13.23 -11.49 3.80
CA GLN A 203 12.93 -11.73 2.39
C GLN A 203 11.65 -11.04 1.89
N ASP A 204 10.69 -10.76 2.77
CA ASP A 204 9.40 -10.16 2.43
C ASP A 204 9.36 -8.66 2.77
N PRO A 205 9.20 -7.75 1.78
CA PRO A 205 9.02 -6.33 2.07
C PRO A 205 7.71 -6.02 2.81
N ILE A 206 6.65 -6.80 2.62
CA ILE A 206 5.33 -6.55 3.24
C ILE A 206 5.43 -6.67 4.77
N GLN A 207 6.22 -7.62 5.29
CA GLN A 207 6.46 -7.77 6.72
C GLN A 207 7.36 -6.68 7.31
N ARG A 208 8.30 -6.12 6.52
CA ARG A 208 9.11 -4.96 6.96
C ARG A 208 8.28 -3.70 7.10
N ASP A 209 7.38 -3.45 6.14
CA ASP A 209 6.51 -2.28 6.18
C ASP A 209 5.36 -2.46 7.19
N HIS A 210 4.99 -3.70 7.53
CA HIS A 210 4.13 -4.01 8.68
C HIS A 210 4.83 -3.67 10.00
N LEU A 211 6.07 -4.13 10.21
CA LEU A 211 6.87 -3.81 11.39
C LEU A 211 7.03 -2.29 11.56
N ARG A 212 7.39 -1.57 10.50
CA ARG A 212 7.50 -0.09 10.54
C ARG A 212 6.19 0.58 10.92
N TRP A 213 5.06 0.13 10.35
CA TRP A 213 3.74 0.66 10.70
C TRP A 213 3.37 0.37 12.17
N LEU A 214 3.64 -0.85 12.65
CA LEU A 214 3.41 -1.25 14.05
C LEU A 214 4.24 -0.39 15.01
N VAL A 215 5.53 -0.20 14.73
CA VAL A 215 6.43 0.61 15.54
C VAL A 215 6.02 2.09 15.53
N ALA A 216 5.60 2.64 14.38
CA ALA A 216 5.05 3.99 14.32
C ALA A 216 3.74 4.14 15.12
N LYS A 217 2.93 3.07 15.25
CA LYS A 217 1.76 3.05 16.15
C LYS A 217 2.15 3.01 17.63
N VAL A 218 3.18 2.25 17.98
CA VAL A 218 3.76 2.23 19.34
C VAL A 218 4.31 3.61 19.74
N VAL A 219 4.95 4.35 18.81
CA VAL A 219 5.31 5.77 19.00
C VAL A 219 4.09 6.68 19.17
N GLN A 220 3.02 6.48 18.40
CA GLN A 220 1.80 7.28 18.52
C GLN A 220 1.05 7.04 19.84
N GLU A 221 1.04 5.82 20.39
CA GLU A 221 0.51 5.59 21.74
C GLU A 221 1.45 6.15 22.82
N PHE A 222 2.77 6.00 22.69
CA PHE A 222 3.72 6.67 23.60
C PHE A 222 3.52 8.19 23.62
N ALA A 223 3.30 8.82 22.46
CA ALA A 223 3.12 10.26 22.35
C ALA A 223 1.89 10.77 23.13
N LYS A 224 0.78 10.01 23.14
CA LYS A 224 -0.48 10.35 23.83
C LYS A 224 -0.40 10.29 25.36
N ASP A 225 0.41 9.39 25.93
CA ASP A 225 0.55 9.26 27.39
C ASP A 225 1.22 10.52 27.98
N ASP A 226 0.57 11.31 28.83
CA ASP A 226 1.27 12.39 29.56
C ASP A 226 2.30 11.84 30.57
N ILE A 227 1.96 10.69 31.17
CA ILE A 227 2.81 9.96 32.13
C ILE A 227 3.52 8.82 31.41
N LYS A 228 4.73 9.08 30.90
CA LYS A 228 5.60 8.03 30.34
C LYS A 228 6.13 7.15 31.47
N GLY A 229 5.76 5.87 31.50
CA GLY A 229 6.31 4.91 32.47
C GLY A 229 7.76 4.50 32.11
N PRO A 230 8.60 4.09 33.09
CA PRO A 230 10.00 3.74 32.83
C PRO A 230 10.15 2.54 31.89
N THR A 231 9.19 1.61 31.87
CA THR A 231 9.13 0.52 30.89
C THR A 231 8.82 1.02 29.47
N SER A 232 7.88 1.97 29.33
CA SER A 232 7.52 2.60 28.07
C SER A 232 8.63 3.46 27.47
N ILE A 233 9.45 4.12 28.30
CA ILE A 233 10.65 4.83 27.85
C ILE A 233 11.68 3.82 27.31
N LYS A 234 11.97 2.74 28.06
CA LYS A 234 12.89 1.67 27.64
C LYS A 234 12.46 1.02 26.31
N GLU A 235 11.16 0.75 26.16
CA GLU A 235 10.54 0.26 24.92
C GLU A 235 10.75 1.22 23.74
N ILE A 236 10.45 2.51 23.89
CA ILE A 236 10.46 3.43 22.75
C ILE A 236 11.86 3.87 22.31
N VAL A 237 12.81 3.97 23.24
CA VAL A 237 14.22 4.29 22.95
C VAL A 237 14.86 3.19 22.11
N ILE A 238 14.55 1.92 22.39
CA ILE A 238 15.03 0.75 21.64
C ILE A 238 14.46 0.72 20.21
N LEU A 239 13.19 1.13 20.04
CA LEU A 239 12.54 1.17 18.74
C LEU A 239 12.93 2.37 17.87
N GLY A 240 13.60 3.39 18.44
CA GLY A 240 14.01 4.61 17.75
C GLY A 240 14.86 4.37 16.49
N SER A 241 15.66 3.31 16.47
CA SER A 241 16.49 2.91 15.33
C SER A 241 15.70 2.49 14.08
N ILE A 242 14.45 2.03 14.25
CA ILE A 242 13.63 1.46 13.16
C ILE A 242 12.75 2.52 12.48
N LEU A 243 12.63 3.70 13.10
CA LEU A 243 11.80 4.80 12.64
C LEU A 243 12.29 5.40 11.32
N ASP A 244 11.34 5.90 10.53
CA ASP A 244 11.57 6.89 9.49
C ASP A 244 11.79 8.29 10.11
N ARG A 245 12.29 9.25 9.31
CA ARG A 245 12.75 10.55 9.82
C ARG A 245 11.64 11.27 10.58
N ASP A 246 10.48 11.39 9.96
CA ASP A 246 9.38 12.21 10.46
C ASP A 246 8.84 11.65 11.80
N THR A 247 8.74 10.33 11.94
CA THR A 247 8.38 9.67 13.20
C THR A 247 9.48 9.76 14.25
N TYR A 248 10.75 9.69 13.84
CA TYR A 248 11.91 9.85 14.74
C TYR A 248 11.98 11.28 15.31
N CYS A 249 11.91 12.31 14.47
CA CYS A 249 11.91 13.72 14.91
C CYS A 249 10.68 14.01 15.79
N SER A 250 9.52 13.42 15.47
CA SER A 250 8.32 13.49 16.33
C SER A 250 8.53 12.86 17.72
N LEU A 251 9.26 11.73 17.79
CA LEU A 251 9.62 11.09 19.06
C LEU A 251 10.61 11.94 19.86
N LEU A 252 11.65 12.47 19.21
CA LEU A 252 12.66 13.34 19.83
C LEU A 252 12.01 14.60 20.41
N SER A 253 11.18 15.28 19.62
CA SER A 253 10.34 16.41 20.06
C SER A 253 9.45 16.05 21.27
N CYS A 254 8.92 14.83 21.34
CA CYS A 254 8.12 14.38 22.49
C CYS A 254 8.96 14.22 23.78
N PHE A 255 10.21 13.74 23.67
CA PHE A 255 11.14 13.67 24.81
C PHE A 255 11.55 15.07 25.27
N ILE A 256 11.97 15.94 24.34
CA ILE A 256 12.37 17.32 24.63
C ILE A 256 11.21 18.09 25.30
N ALA A 257 10.01 18.05 24.73
CA ALA A 257 8.84 18.75 25.27
C ALA A 257 8.37 18.22 26.64
N LYS A 258 8.65 16.96 26.99
CA LYS A 258 8.41 16.44 28.35
C LYS A 258 9.50 16.89 29.31
N PHE A 259 10.77 16.78 28.91
CA PHE A 259 11.93 17.19 29.70
C PHE A 259 12.01 18.72 29.89
N GLU A 260 11.26 19.51 29.12
CA GLU A 260 11.02 20.94 29.35
C GLU A 260 9.95 21.22 30.44
N ARG A 261 8.95 20.34 30.58
CA ARG A 261 7.77 20.55 31.46
C ARG A 261 7.95 20.02 32.89
N ASP A 262 8.51 18.82 33.05
CA ASP A 262 8.50 18.13 34.36
C ASP A 262 9.44 18.82 35.35
N THR A 263 8.99 19.24 36.54
CA THR A 263 9.86 20.01 37.47
C THR A 263 10.96 19.17 38.13
N ILE A 264 10.80 17.85 38.21
CA ILE A 264 11.74 16.89 38.79
C ILE A 264 12.62 16.28 37.67
N LEU A 265 13.86 15.93 37.98
CA LEU A 265 14.73 15.22 37.04
C LEU A 265 14.40 13.73 37.01
N ASP A 266 13.82 13.25 35.90
CA ASP A 266 13.72 11.82 35.61
C ASP A 266 15.02 11.35 34.93
N VAL A 267 15.79 10.52 35.62
CA VAL A 267 17.08 9.99 35.14
C VAL A 267 16.89 8.99 33.99
N ILE A 268 15.78 8.24 33.97
CA ILE A 268 15.48 7.26 32.90
C ILE A 268 15.05 8.00 31.63
N LEU A 269 14.29 9.10 31.76
CA LEU A 269 13.96 9.99 30.64
C LEU A 269 15.22 10.70 30.10
N LEU A 270 16.14 11.12 30.99
CA LEU A 270 17.42 11.72 30.60
C LEU A 270 18.32 10.72 29.85
N GLN A 271 18.55 9.53 30.39
CA GLN A 271 19.27 8.43 29.73
C GLN A 271 18.65 8.11 28.37
N GLY A 272 17.31 8.03 28.29
CA GLY A 272 16.59 7.75 27.05
C GLY A 272 16.74 8.83 25.98
N LEU A 273 16.74 10.10 26.36
CA LEU A 273 17.00 11.22 25.44
C LEU A 273 18.44 11.22 24.94
N VAL A 274 19.42 11.03 25.83
CA VAL A 274 20.84 10.92 25.46
C VAL A 274 21.07 9.73 24.53
N GLN A 275 20.45 8.58 24.82
CA GLN A 275 20.55 7.39 23.97
C GLN A 275 19.90 7.61 22.60
N LEU A 276 18.71 8.21 22.51
CA LEU A 276 18.10 8.54 21.22
C LEU A 276 19.03 9.41 20.36
N VAL A 277 19.67 10.42 20.95
CA VAL A 277 20.57 11.37 20.26
C VAL A 277 21.93 10.73 19.89
N GLU A 278 22.51 9.89 20.76
CA GLU A 278 23.80 9.21 20.50
C GLU A 278 23.73 8.16 19.37
N TYR A 279 22.53 7.57 19.15
CA TYR A 279 22.25 6.55 18.13
C TYR A 279 21.38 7.08 16.98
N ALA A 280 21.28 8.39 16.82
CA ALA A 280 20.59 9.02 15.70
C ALA A 280 21.32 8.77 14.36
N SER A 281 20.56 8.64 13.26
CA SER A 281 21.16 8.72 11.92
C SER A 281 21.65 10.16 11.65
N PRO A 282 22.80 10.37 10.98
CA PRO A 282 23.37 11.72 10.76
C PRO A 282 22.50 12.72 9.97
N SER A 283 21.37 12.29 9.43
CA SER A 283 20.39 13.12 8.70
C SER A 283 19.04 13.29 9.42
N TYR A 284 18.94 12.82 10.68
CA TYR A 284 17.72 12.78 11.50
C TYR A 284 17.74 13.74 12.70
N LEU A 285 18.93 14.24 13.08
CA LEU A 285 19.07 15.34 14.04
C LEU A 285 18.93 16.67 13.28
N GLU A 286 18.26 17.64 13.90
CA GLU A 286 18.21 19.02 13.43
C GLU A 286 18.95 19.92 14.43
N ASP A 287 19.71 20.89 13.93
CA ASP A 287 20.61 21.73 14.75
C ASP A 287 19.87 22.40 15.93
N ASP A 288 18.64 22.87 15.68
CA ASP A 288 17.76 23.50 16.66
C ASP A 288 17.36 22.55 17.83
N ASP A 289 17.11 21.27 17.56
CA ASP A 289 16.73 20.29 18.60
C ASP A 289 17.91 19.99 19.55
N LEU A 290 19.13 19.94 19.01
CA LEU A 290 20.36 19.77 19.79
C LEU A 290 20.64 21.02 20.65
N VAL A 291 20.52 22.21 20.06
CA VAL A 291 20.66 23.49 20.78
C VAL A 291 19.61 23.65 21.88
N ARG A 292 18.34 23.31 21.60
CA ARG A 292 17.25 23.33 22.58
C ARG A 292 17.49 22.35 23.73
N THR A 293 17.95 21.13 23.42
CA THR A 293 18.27 20.12 24.45
C THR A 293 19.39 20.62 25.36
N LEU A 294 20.46 21.19 24.80
CA LEU A 294 21.58 21.75 25.56
C LEU A 294 21.13 22.91 26.48
N ALA A 295 20.25 23.77 25.98
CA ALA A 295 19.68 24.89 26.74
C ALA A 295 18.92 24.41 27.99
N ILE A 296 18.10 23.35 27.85
CA ILE A 296 17.33 22.78 28.96
C ILE A 296 18.25 22.09 29.98
N LEU A 297 19.22 21.28 29.54
CA LEU A 297 20.19 20.62 30.43
C LEU A 297 20.98 21.64 31.27
N ARG A 298 21.42 22.74 30.64
CA ARG A 298 22.07 23.87 31.30
C ARG A 298 21.16 24.55 32.33
N GLN A 299 19.86 24.69 32.04
CA GLN A 299 18.90 25.25 33.01
C GLN A 299 18.71 24.33 34.22
N ARG A 300 18.69 23.00 34.03
CA ARG A 300 18.66 22.02 35.14
C ARG A 300 19.89 22.11 36.03
N LEU A 301 21.08 22.28 35.43
CA LEU A 301 22.35 22.42 36.13
C LEU A 301 22.40 23.65 37.07
N ARG A 302 21.57 24.67 36.82
CA ARG A 302 21.42 25.90 37.63
C ARG A 302 20.10 25.97 38.44
N GLY A 303 19.40 24.85 38.61
CA GLY A 303 18.12 24.79 39.33
C GLY A 303 18.19 25.24 40.80
N THR A 304 17.07 25.77 41.32
CA THR A 304 16.96 26.31 42.70
C THR A 304 17.10 25.27 43.80
N HIS A 305 16.86 23.99 43.50
CA HIS A 305 17.21 22.87 44.37
C HIS A 305 18.60 22.37 43.97
N LYS A 306 19.58 22.47 44.87
CA LYS A 306 20.89 21.81 44.69
C LYS A 306 20.66 20.32 44.41
N PRO A 307 21.04 19.77 43.24
CA PRO A 307 20.90 18.35 42.99
C PRO A 307 21.85 17.58 43.93
N SER A 308 21.58 16.30 44.19
CA SER A 308 22.60 15.44 44.80
C SER A 308 23.81 15.34 43.87
N SER A 309 24.98 14.99 44.41
CA SER A 309 26.18 14.80 43.60
C SER A 309 25.97 13.81 42.45
N GLU A 310 25.17 12.77 42.68
CA GLU A 310 24.73 11.79 41.69
C GLU A 310 23.88 12.41 40.56
N HIS A 311 22.87 13.22 40.88
CA HIS A 311 22.08 13.92 39.86
C HIS A 311 22.93 14.96 39.09
N MET A 312 23.91 15.61 39.75
CA MET A 312 24.88 16.48 39.06
C MET A 312 25.76 15.68 38.11
N TYR A 313 26.24 14.49 38.51
CA TYR A 313 27.00 13.59 37.64
C TYR A 313 26.18 13.19 36.41
N GLN A 314 24.93 12.76 36.58
CA GLN A 314 24.06 12.36 35.45
C GLN A 314 23.78 13.52 34.47
N ILE A 315 23.51 14.74 34.96
CA ILE A 315 23.35 15.92 34.09
C ILE A 315 24.67 16.23 33.36
N LEU A 316 25.81 16.19 34.04
CA LEU A 316 27.11 16.48 33.43
C LEU A 316 27.50 15.45 32.37
N VAL A 317 27.29 14.14 32.62
CA VAL A 317 27.51 13.09 31.62
C VAL A 317 26.59 13.26 30.41
N ALA A 318 25.31 13.60 30.62
CA ALA A 318 24.38 13.90 29.53
C ALA A 318 24.83 15.11 28.70
N ILE A 319 25.34 16.17 29.33
CA ILE A 319 25.94 17.32 28.64
C ILE A 319 27.18 16.90 27.85
N CYS A 320 28.12 16.13 28.43
CA CYS A 320 29.29 15.61 27.73
C CYS A 320 28.89 14.82 26.47
N ARG A 321 27.92 13.90 26.58
CA ARG A 321 27.43 13.08 25.46
C ARG A 321 26.78 13.93 24.37
N LEU A 322 25.96 14.92 24.74
CA LEU A 322 25.33 15.82 23.78
C LEU A 322 26.38 16.68 23.05
N LEU A 323 27.37 17.22 23.77
CA LEU A 323 28.47 17.98 23.18
C LEU A 323 29.32 17.11 22.23
N ASP A 324 29.61 15.86 22.60
CA ASP A 324 30.29 14.89 21.73
C ASP A 324 29.50 14.63 20.43
N VAL A 325 28.16 14.53 20.50
CA VAL A 325 27.30 14.40 19.31
C VAL A 325 27.30 15.69 18.47
N MET A 326 27.24 16.87 19.09
CA MET A 326 27.27 18.17 18.39
C MET A 326 28.61 18.40 17.66
N VAL A 327 29.74 18.00 18.25
CA VAL A 327 31.06 18.03 17.61
C VAL A 327 31.12 17.08 16.42
N ASN A 328 30.62 15.84 16.56
CA ASN A 328 30.62 14.86 15.46
C ASN A 328 29.65 15.20 14.31
N SER A 329 28.52 15.86 14.59
CA SER A 329 27.51 16.22 13.59
C SER A 329 27.74 17.58 12.90
N SER A 330 28.69 18.39 13.36
CA SER A 330 29.02 19.71 12.79
C SER A 330 27.86 20.72 12.81
N VAL A 331 27.13 20.75 13.93
CA VAL A 331 26.00 21.66 14.21
C VAL A 331 26.36 23.13 13.96
N LYS A 332 25.44 23.88 13.35
CA LYS A 332 25.61 25.31 13.04
C LYS A 332 24.67 26.17 13.90
N GLY A 333 25.04 27.44 14.10
CA GLY A 333 24.18 28.43 14.75
C GLY A 333 24.10 28.34 16.28
N VAL A 334 25.01 27.61 16.94
CA VAL A 334 25.08 27.59 18.41
C VAL A 334 25.50 28.97 18.92
N SER A 335 24.55 29.75 19.45
CA SER A 335 24.88 31.12 19.81
C SER A 335 25.86 31.22 20.97
N ARG A 336 26.96 31.94 20.75
CA ARG A 336 28.01 32.13 21.74
C ARG A 336 27.50 32.85 23.00
N LEU A 337 26.66 33.86 22.79
CA LEU A 337 26.12 34.70 23.87
C LEU A 337 24.95 34.01 24.59
N GLU A 338 24.02 33.40 23.85
CA GLU A 338 22.80 32.84 24.44
C GLU A 338 22.98 31.40 24.96
N GLN A 339 23.93 30.63 24.41
CA GLN A 339 24.13 29.21 24.72
C GLN A 339 25.50 28.90 25.33
N GLN A 340 26.60 29.17 24.61
CA GLN A 340 27.95 28.77 25.07
C GLN A 340 28.39 29.50 26.35
N GLN A 341 28.39 30.83 26.38
CA GLN A 341 28.92 31.60 27.52
C GLN A 341 28.21 31.27 28.85
N PRO A 342 26.87 31.16 28.94
CA PRO A 342 26.22 30.80 30.20
C PRO A 342 26.43 29.33 30.60
N LEU A 343 26.71 28.43 29.65
CA LEU A 343 27.11 27.04 29.93
C LEU A 343 28.53 26.99 30.50
N VAL A 344 29.49 27.65 29.85
CA VAL A 344 30.88 27.76 30.31
C VAL A 344 30.95 28.43 31.69
N ALA A 345 30.11 29.44 31.96
CA ALA A 345 29.98 30.04 33.29
C ALA A 345 29.50 29.03 34.34
N ALA A 346 28.42 28.28 34.07
CA ALA A 346 27.89 27.26 34.97
C ALA A 346 28.91 26.13 35.26
N LEU A 347 29.62 25.68 34.23
CA LEU A 347 30.70 24.69 34.37
C LEU A 347 31.90 25.26 35.17
N THR A 348 32.23 26.54 34.99
CA THR A 348 33.33 27.20 35.73
C THR A 348 32.97 27.40 37.21
N GLU A 349 31.70 27.71 37.52
CA GLU A 349 31.18 27.74 38.90
C GLU A 349 31.34 26.38 39.61
N LEU A 350 31.10 25.27 38.89
CA LEU A 350 31.25 23.91 39.41
C LEU A 350 32.72 23.44 39.52
N LYS A 351 33.68 24.13 38.89
CA LYS A 351 35.11 23.74 38.91
C LYS A 351 35.78 23.84 40.30
N VAL A 352 35.05 24.39 41.28
CA VAL A 352 35.45 24.54 42.69
C VAL A 352 35.19 23.25 43.50
N THR A 353 34.51 22.23 42.97
CA THR A 353 34.25 20.98 43.71
C THR A 353 35.52 20.22 44.09
N ASP A 354 35.55 19.71 45.33
CA ASP A 354 36.58 18.79 45.84
C ASP A 354 36.48 17.38 45.23
N ASP A 355 35.32 17.01 44.68
CA ASP A 355 35.10 15.73 44.00
C ASP A 355 35.90 15.66 42.67
N PRO A 356 36.83 14.70 42.50
CA PRO A 356 37.66 14.63 41.30
C PRO A 356 36.96 14.04 40.08
N ILE A 357 35.84 13.33 40.25
CA ILE A 357 35.06 12.70 39.17
C ILE A 357 34.10 13.73 38.56
N LEU A 358 33.36 14.46 39.40
CA LEU A 358 32.55 15.60 38.95
C LEU A 358 33.43 16.66 38.26
N ARG A 359 34.60 16.94 38.83
CA ARG A 359 35.58 17.85 38.24
C ARG A 359 36.14 17.35 36.90
N PHE A 360 36.31 16.04 36.72
CA PHE A 360 36.66 15.46 35.42
C PHE A 360 35.56 15.68 34.38
N GLN A 361 34.27 15.45 34.71
CA GLN A 361 33.17 15.73 33.78
C GLN A 361 33.09 17.23 33.42
N VAL A 362 33.30 18.12 34.38
CA VAL A 362 33.38 19.58 34.15
C VAL A 362 34.54 19.93 33.21
N ASP A 363 35.74 19.39 33.46
CA ASP A 363 36.91 19.60 32.60
C ASP A 363 36.72 18.98 31.19
N TYR A 364 35.97 17.88 31.06
CA TYR A 364 35.61 17.26 29.77
C TYR A 364 34.64 18.14 28.97
N ALA A 365 33.51 18.55 29.56
CA ALA A 365 32.53 19.42 28.93
C ALA A 365 33.15 20.78 28.51
N LEU A 366 34.04 21.35 29.34
CA LEU A 366 34.77 22.58 29.03
C LEU A 366 35.79 22.42 27.88
N GLN A 367 36.28 21.20 27.58
CA GLN A 367 37.05 20.96 26.35
C GLN A 367 36.12 20.78 25.16
N ALA A 368 35.07 19.96 25.26
CA ALA A 368 34.13 19.70 24.17
C ALA A 368 33.51 20.98 23.59
N CYS A 369 33.14 21.95 24.44
CA CYS A 369 32.64 23.27 23.99
C CYS A 369 33.64 24.00 23.06
N GLN A 370 34.95 23.83 23.22
CA GLN A 370 35.98 24.50 22.41
C GLN A 370 36.15 23.90 21.00
N TYR A 371 35.38 22.87 20.64
CA TYR A 371 35.35 22.24 19.32
C TYR A 371 34.00 22.44 18.60
N ILE A 372 32.99 23.01 19.27
CA ILE A 372 31.73 23.41 18.64
C ILE A 372 31.90 24.79 18.00
N PRO A 373 31.54 24.99 16.72
CA PRO A 373 31.68 26.29 16.06
C PRO A 373 30.68 27.32 16.63
N ASP A 374 31.20 28.50 16.98
CA ASP A 374 30.42 29.68 17.39
C ASP A 374 29.72 30.36 16.18
N ASP A 375 28.66 31.13 16.46
CA ASP A 375 27.97 32.02 15.51
C ASP A 375 28.71 33.36 15.27
N GLU A 376 29.76 33.66 16.04
CA GLU A 376 30.52 34.90 15.93
C GLU A 376 31.26 35.05 14.58
N SER A 377 31.27 36.27 14.05
CA SER A 377 32.21 36.62 12.98
C SER A 377 33.65 36.58 13.49
N VAL A 378 34.60 36.24 12.61
CA VAL A 378 36.05 36.17 12.92
C VAL A 378 36.57 37.45 13.60
N LEU A 379 35.97 38.61 13.29
CA LEU A 379 36.32 39.91 13.85
C LEU A 379 35.91 40.06 15.34
N GLN A 380 34.80 39.46 15.76
CA GLN A 380 34.36 39.46 17.17
C GLN A 380 35.25 38.55 18.02
N ALA A 381 35.56 37.35 17.52
CA ALA A 381 36.43 36.39 18.19
C ALA A 381 37.84 36.96 18.48
N VAL A 382 38.38 37.78 17.57
CA VAL A 382 39.68 38.47 17.75
C VAL A 382 39.62 39.58 18.82
N LEU A 383 38.52 40.34 18.90
CA LEU A 383 38.39 41.46 19.83
C LEU A 383 38.25 41.03 21.31
N HIS A 384 37.79 39.81 21.57
CA HIS A 384 37.57 39.30 22.92
C HIS A 384 38.78 38.57 23.55
N PHE A 385 39.87 38.34 22.83
CA PHE A 385 41.03 37.57 23.32
C PHE A 385 41.95 38.37 24.29
N ARG A 386 41.43 38.75 25.46
CA ARG A 386 42.13 39.53 26.47
C ARG A 386 43.11 38.70 27.31
N GLY A 387 44.39 38.74 26.92
CA GLY A 387 45.53 38.52 27.83
C GLY A 387 46.54 37.48 27.33
N GLY A 388 47.81 37.87 27.25
CA GLY A 388 48.94 36.91 27.19
C GLY A 388 49.81 36.87 25.94
N LEU A 389 49.66 37.74 24.93
CA LEU A 389 50.47 37.69 23.69
C LEU A 389 51.12 39.01 23.22
N ALA A 390 51.03 40.08 24.01
CA ALA A 390 51.50 41.43 23.62
C ALA A 390 53.02 41.58 23.44
N MET A 391 53.84 40.62 23.89
CA MET A 391 55.31 40.70 23.82
C MET A 391 55.95 40.01 22.61
N ALA A 392 55.23 39.17 21.86
CA ALA A 392 55.77 38.51 20.67
C ALA A 392 55.81 39.45 19.45
N ALA A 393 54.79 40.30 19.28
CA ALA A 393 54.59 41.13 18.09
C ALA A 393 55.66 42.23 17.89
N LEU A 394 56.29 42.71 18.96
CA LEU A 394 57.31 43.77 18.88
C LEU A 394 58.70 43.26 18.42
N GLY A 395 58.96 41.96 18.50
CA GLY A 395 60.21 41.38 17.99
C GLY A 395 60.28 41.26 16.46
N ALA A 396 59.13 41.24 15.78
CA ALA A 396 59.03 41.08 14.33
C ALA A 396 58.94 42.41 13.56
N ALA A 397 58.76 43.54 14.25
CA ALA A 397 58.47 44.84 13.63
C ALA A 397 59.70 45.59 13.08
N SER A 398 60.91 45.05 13.22
CA SER A 398 62.15 45.69 12.77
C SER A 398 62.66 45.24 11.39
N VAL A 399 62.00 44.27 10.74
CA VAL A 399 62.44 43.71 9.45
C VAL A 399 61.28 43.70 8.45
N CYS A 400 61.55 44.31 7.28
CA CYS A 400 60.66 44.46 6.13
C CYS A 400 59.44 45.39 6.31
N LYS A 401 59.27 46.30 5.35
CA LYS A 401 58.16 47.25 5.26
C LYS A 401 56.88 46.50 4.90
N LEU A 402 55.77 46.80 5.58
CA LEU A 402 54.47 46.18 5.33
C LEU A 402 53.81 46.69 4.04
N ASP A 403 53.29 45.74 3.26
CA ASP A 403 52.27 45.97 2.24
C ASP A 403 50.91 45.52 2.81
N LEU A 404 49.90 46.38 2.70
CA LEU A 404 48.55 46.14 3.24
C LEU A 404 47.87 44.92 2.62
N ALA A 405 48.23 44.52 1.38
CA ALA A 405 47.71 43.31 0.75
C ALA A 405 48.05 42.04 1.57
N ASN A 406 49.24 42.00 2.19
CA ASN A 406 49.68 40.83 2.96
C ASN A 406 49.10 40.76 4.37
N LEU A 407 48.48 41.84 4.88
CA LEU A 407 47.76 41.80 6.15
C LEU A 407 46.50 40.92 6.04
N PHE A 408 45.83 40.94 4.88
CA PHE A 408 44.72 40.02 4.59
C PHE A 408 45.19 38.57 4.37
N ASN A 409 46.34 38.35 3.73
CA ASN A 409 46.92 37.00 3.63
C ASN A 409 47.27 36.42 5.02
N SER A 410 47.71 37.25 5.98
CA SER A 410 47.94 36.80 7.37
C SER A 410 46.64 36.51 8.13
N LEU A 411 45.55 37.23 7.83
CA LEU A 411 44.20 36.88 8.31
C LEU A 411 43.70 35.57 7.69
N ASP A 412 43.93 35.31 6.41
CA ASP A 412 43.63 34.01 5.80
C ASP A 412 44.56 32.89 6.33
N THR A 413 45.76 33.21 6.83
CA THR A 413 46.61 32.23 7.53
C THR A 413 46.05 31.92 8.93
N LEU A 414 45.50 32.91 9.64
CA LEU A 414 44.76 32.69 10.90
C LEU A 414 43.44 31.94 10.66
N ARG A 415 42.76 32.22 9.55
CA ARG A 415 41.57 31.49 9.08
C ARG A 415 41.90 30.04 8.70
N GLN A 416 43.06 29.79 8.11
CA GLN A 416 43.59 28.44 7.90
C GLN A 416 43.99 27.77 9.23
N ALA A 417 44.54 28.49 10.20
CA ALA A 417 44.86 27.91 11.51
C ALA A 417 43.61 27.55 12.33
N ALA A 418 42.57 28.39 12.28
CA ALA A 418 41.26 28.06 12.86
C ALA A 418 40.54 26.95 12.07
N GLY A 419 40.56 27.05 10.74
CA GLY A 419 40.02 26.07 9.81
C GLY A 419 40.73 24.72 9.87
N GLN A 420 42.00 24.66 10.29
CA GLN A 420 42.74 23.41 10.47
C GLN A 420 42.15 22.53 11.57
N ALA A 421 41.51 23.10 12.61
CA ALA A 421 40.77 22.28 13.57
C ALA A 421 39.57 21.58 12.91
N TYR A 422 38.83 22.32 12.09
CA TYR A 422 37.64 21.87 11.36
C TYR A 422 37.96 20.87 10.23
N GLU A 423 38.95 21.18 9.39
CA GLU A 423 39.51 20.30 8.37
C GLU A 423 40.10 19.02 8.97
N VAL A 424 40.74 19.08 10.15
CA VAL A 424 41.24 17.87 10.82
C VAL A 424 40.10 17.01 11.35
N THR A 425 39.09 17.55 12.04
CA THR A 425 37.91 16.74 12.44
C THR A 425 37.19 16.15 11.23
N LYS A 426 37.01 16.95 10.16
CA LYS A 426 36.37 16.50 8.92
C LYS A 426 37.19 15.43 8.20
N SER A 427 38.51 15.61 8.10
CA SER A 427 39.41 14.62 7.47
C SER A 427 39.63 13.37 8.32
N ILE A 428 39.43 13.43 9.65
CA ILE A 428 39.35 12.24 10.51
C ILE A 428 38.08 11.45 10.18
N LEU A 429 36.92 12.10 10.10
CA LEU A 429 35.64 11.49 9.72
C LEU A 429 35.65 10.93 8.28
N GLU A 430 36.01 11.74 7.28
CA GLU A 430 36.11 11.30 5.87
C GLU A 430 37.22 10.25 5.66
N GLY A 431 38.25 10.24 6.50
CA GLY A 431 39.32 9.24 6.48
C GLY A 431 38.90 7.85 7.00
N MET A 432 37.88 7.77 7.84
CA MET A 432 37.43 6.51 8.47
C MET A 432 36.79 5.51 7.48
N GLU A 433 36.28 5.96 6.34
CA GLU A 433 35.60 5.07 5.39
C GLU A 433 36.56 4.12 4.65
N SER A 434 37.82 4.50 4.42
CA SER A 434 38.74 3.74 3.53
C SER A 434 39.62 2.71 4.27
N SER A 435 39.73 1.47 3.74
CA SER A 435 40.66 0.36 4.09
C SER A 435 41.37 0.30 5.48
N GLN A 436 41.10 -0.75 6.26
CA GLN A 436 41.53 -0.91 7.67
C GLN A 436 42.98 -0.50 8.00
N GLN A 437 43.99 -1.03 7.31
CA GLN A 437 45.40 -0.74 7.64
C GLN A 437 45.90 0.66 7.21
N GLY A 438 45.12 1.38 6.40
CA GLY A 438 45.40 2.80 6.09
C GLY A 438 44.95 3.74 7.22
N ARG A 439 43.78 3.44 7.83
CA ARG A 439 43.09 4.29 8.82
C ARG A 439 43.98 4.69 9.98
N PHE A 440 44.65 3.71 10.60
CA PHE A 440 45.46 3.96 11.80
C PHE A 440 46.67 4.85 11.52
N ARG A 441 47.34 4.67 10.38
CA ARG A 441 48.47 5.52 9.95
C ARG A 441 48.01 6.94 9.57
N ALA A 442 46.82 7.09 8.99
CA ALA A 442 46.23 8.40 8.71
C ALA A 442 45.91 9.15 10.02
N MET A 443 45.31 8.47 11.01
CA MET A 443 45.04 9.01 12.35
C MET A 443 46.34 9.46 13.04
N GLN A 444 47.37 8.60 13.12
CA GLN A 444 48.68 8.95 13.69
C GLN A 444 49.33 10.16 12.99
N SER A 445 49.17 10.28 11.67
CA SER A 445 49.74 11.38 10.87
C SER A 445 49.00 12.70 11.10
N LEU A 446 47.67 12.68 11.23
CA LEU A 446 46.84 13.85 11.57
C LEU A 446 47.10 14.33 13.00
N LEU A 447 47.22 13.42 13.97
CA LEU A 447 47.64 13.73 15.34
C LEU A 447 49.05 14.33 15.37
N HIS A 448 49.99 13.82 14.56
CA HIS A 448 51.30 14.47 14.37
C HIS A 448 51.21 15.88 13.77
N GLY A 449 50.23 16.15 12.90
CA GLY A 449 50.00 17.46 12.28
C GLY A 449 49.54 18.53 13.27
N LEU A 450 48.72 18.16 14.26
CA LEU A 450 48.18 19.07 15.28
C LEU A 450 49.24 19.65 16.25
N ARG A 451 50.48 19.14 16.25
CA ARG A 451 51.59 19.53 17.14
C ARG A 451 52.02 21.02 17.11
N ARG A 452 51.38 21.88 16.33
CA ARG A 452 51.79 23.29 16.13
C ARG A 452 50.92 24.34 16.84
N GLY A 453 49.83 23.98 17.51
CA GLY A 453 48.96 24.93 18.21
C GLY A 453 48.34 24.35 19.48
N THR A 454 48.39 25.08 20.59
CA THR A 454 47.98 24.62 21.92
C THR A 454 46.45 24.40 22.05
N LYS A 455 46.01 23.16 21.84
CA LYS A 455 44.79 22.57 22.43
C LYS A 455 45.12 21.16 22.93
N HIS A 456 44.38 20.64 23.91
CA HIS A 456 44.78 19.44 24.63
C HIS A 456 44.43 18.14 23.87
N GLU A 457 45.44 17.31 23.59
CA GLU A 457 45.34 16.08 22.80
C GLU A 457 44.39 15.03 23.42
N TRP A 458 44.24 15.03 24.75
CA TRP A 458 43.47 14.02 25.47
C TRP A 458 41.97 14.00 25.14
N TYR A 459 41.32 15.15 24.89
CA TYR A 459 39.88 15.16 24.59
C TYR A 459 39.58 14.46 23.26
N LEU A 460 40.29 14.85 22.19
CA LEU A 460 40.12 14.23 20.86
C LEU A 460 40.49 12.74 20.88
N THR A 461 41.48 12.35 21.67
CA THR A 461 41.89 10.95 21.81
C THR A 461 40.82 10.12 22.55
N LEU A 462 40.19 10.67 23.60
CA LEU A 462 39.05 10.03 24.27
C LEU A 462 37.79 9.96 23.38
N LEU A 463 37.53 11.00 22.57
CA LEU A 463 36.41 11.03 21.62
C LEU A 463 36.57 9.94 20.54
N ALA A 464 37.78 9.79 20.00
CA ALA A 464 38.12 8.72 19.07
C ALA A 464 38.03 7.33 19.73
N ALA A 465 38.56 7.18 20.96
CA ALA A 465 38.49 5.94 21.73
C ALA A 465 37.04 5.51 22.00
N ARG A 466 36.18 6.43 22.46
CA ARG A 466 34.73 6.21 22.64
C ARG A 466 34.03 5.83 21.33
N THR A 467 34.45 6.43 20.21
CA THR A 467 33.93 6.10 18.86
C THR A 467 34.31 4.68 18.43
N PHE A 468 35.56 4.26 18.63
CA PHE A 468 35.99 2.88 18.35
C PHE A 468 35.25 1.84 19.20
N VAL A 469 35.02 2.11 20.49
CA VAL A 469 34.23 1.23 21.36
C VAL A 469 32.79 1.10 20.86
N ARG A 470 32.15 2.22 20.44
CA ARG A 470 30.81 2.20 19.82
C ARG A 470 30.77 1.34 18.56
N GLU A 471 31.80 1.43 17.70
CA GLU A 471 31.96 0.66 16.46
C GLU A 471 32.31 -0.83 16.65
N GLY A 472 32.53 -1.32 17.87
CA GLY A 472 32.98 -2.70 18.11
C GLY A 472 34.48 -2.92 17.91
N ARG A 473 35.29 -1.85 17.84
CA ARG A 473 36.71 -1.89 17.46
C ARG A 473 37.64 -1.81 18.66
N LEU A 474 37.59 -2.84 19.50
CA LEU A 474 38.31 -2.86 20.78
C LEU A 474 39.84 -2.93 20.64
N ALA A 475 40.36 -3.50 19.55
CA ALA A 475 41.81 -3.47 19.27
C ALA A 475 42.28 -2.08 18.80
N ASP A 476 41.49 -1.38 17.96
CA ASP A 476 41.77 0.02 17.60
C ASP A 476 41.71 0.93 18.84
N PHE A 477 40.73 0.72 19.74
CA PHE A 477 40.63 1.38 21.04
C PHE A 477 41.89 1.16 21.90
N ASN A 478 42.30 -0.10 22.08
CA ASN A 478 43.46 -0.45 22.89
C ASN A 478 44.75 0.18 22.33
N GLN A 479 44.94 0.10 21.00
CA GLN A 479 46.10 0.69 20.35
C GLN A 479 46.11 2.22 20.47
N ALA A 480 44.97 2.89 20.25
CA ALA A 480 44.85 4.34 20.41
C ALA A 480 45.12 4.80 21.85
N VAL A 481 44.72 4.02 22.86
CA VAL A 481 44.98 4.32 24.28
C VAL A 481 46.44 4.07 24.66
N CYS A 482 47.06 2.98 24.19
CA CYS A 482 48.45 2.64 24.50
C CYS A 482 49.48 3.57 23.83
N GLU A 483 49.19 4.03 22.61
CA GLU A 483 50.09 4.89 21.82
C GLU A 483 49.88 6.40 22.03
N ALA A 484 48.82 6.81 22.76
CA ALA A 484 48.51 8.21 23.04
C ALA A 484 49.69 8.95 23.70
N SER A 485 50.08 10.14 23.19
CA SER A 485 51.18 10.90 23.82
C SER A 485 50.74 11.56 25.13
N CYS A 486 49.44 11.79 25.29
CA CYS A 486 48.79 12.24 26.52
C CYS A 486 48.53 11.14 27.56
N ARG A 487 49.02 9.90 27.39
CA ARG A 487 48.77 8.77 28.32
C ARG A 487 49.19 8.99 29.78
N ASP A 488 50.14 9.89 30.02
CA ASP A 488 50.60 10.28 31.36
C ASP A 488 49.74 11.40 32.01
N GLU A 489 48.78 11.96 31.27
CA GLU A 489 47.87 12.97 31.78
C GLU A 489 46.78 12.35 32.66
N ARG A 490 46.58 12.92 33.85
CA ARG A 490 45.56 12.47 34.81
C ARG A 490 44.16 12.46 34.19
N THR A 491 43.80 13.50 33.45
CA THR A 491 42.50 13.64 32.75
C THR A 491 42.28 12.55 31.71
N PHE A 492 43.32 12.19 30.95
CA PHE A 492 43.23 11.09 29.98
C PHE A 492 43.00 9.76 30.68
N GLN A 493 43.81 9.42 31.68
CA GLN A 493 43.68 8.16 32.43
C GLN A 493 42.32 8.02 33.12
N LEU A 494 41.80 9.10 33.72
CA LEU A 494 40.46 9.12 34.31
C LEU A 494 39.38 8.83 33.25
N GLY A 495 39.48 9.43 32.05
CA GLY A 495 38.55 9.14 30.94
C GLY A 495 38.63 7.71 30.41
N VAL A 496 39.83 7.12 30.36
CA VAL A 496 40.01 5.69 30.00
C VAL A 496 39.35 4.78 31.05
N CYS A 497 39.47 5.11 32.34
CA CYS A 497 38.79 4.36 33.42
C CYS A 497 37.26 4.39 33.25
N GLN A 498 36.68 5.54 32.87
CA GLN A 498 35.25 5.62 32.57
C GLN A 498 34.87 4.71 31.40
N ILE A 499 35.59 4.74 30.28
CA ILE A 499 35.28 3.93 29.10
C ILE A 499 35.37 2.42 29.43
N LEU A 500 36.37 2.00 30.20
CA LEU A 500 36.52 0.61 30.64
C LEU A 500 35.40 0.17 31.60
N GLY A 501 34.98 1.05 32.53
CA GLY A 501 33.81 0.82 33.38
C GLY A 501 32.51 0.68 32.57
N GLU A 502 32.32 1.54 31.57
CA GLU A 502 31.18 1.46 30.64
C GLU A 502 31.17 0.15 29.83
N ILE A 503 32.33 -0.39 29.44
CA ILE A 503 32.45 -1.71 28.79
C ILE A 503 32.13 -2.84 29.76
N ALA A 504 32.71 -2.84 30.96
CA ALA A 504 32.53 -3.92 31.93
C ALA A 504 31.07 -4.07 32.41
N VAL A 505 30.34 -2.95 32.50
CA VAL A 505 28.92 -2.91 32.90
C VAL A 505 27.97 -3.24 31.74
N ASP A 506 28.28 -2.89 30.49
CA ASP A 506 27.40 -3.12 29.32
C ASP A 506 27.27 -4.63 28.99
N PRO A 507 26.11 -5.28 29.23
CA PRO A 507 25.92 -6.72 29.02
C PRO A 507 25.75 -7.09 27.54
N LEU A 508 25.88 -6.13 26.61
CA LEU A 508 25.95 -6.39 25.17
C LEU A 508 27.33 -6.93 24.74
N TRP A 509 28.35 -6.80 25.58
CA TRP A 509 29.64 -7.46 25.38
C TRP A 509 29.63 -8.86 25.98
N ASP A 510 30.38 -9.77 25.35
CA ASP A 510 30.59 -11.12 25.88
C ASP A 510 31.36 -11.10 27.22
N PRO A 511 31.22 -12.15 28.06
CA PRO A 511 31.87 -12.19 29.37
C PRO A 511 33.40 -12.03 29.30
N LEU A 512 34.05 -12.56 28.26
CA LEU A 512 35.52 -12.47 28.12
C LEU A 512 35.96 -11.03 27.81
N THR A 513 35.28 -10.32 26.91
CA THR A 513 35.49 -8.89 26.64
C THR A 513 35.30 -8.05 27.90
N ARG A 514 34.30 -8.37 28.73
CA ARG A 514 34.02 -7.66 29.99
C ARG A 514 35.07 -7.97 31.07
N GLN A 515 35.53 -9.22 31.16
CA GLN A 515 36.68 -9.61 31.98
C GLN A 515 37.96 -8.91 31.53
N HIS A 516 38.22 -8.79 30.23
CA HIS A 516 39.35 -8.02 29.69
C HIS A 516 39.29 -6.52 30.03
N ALA A 517 38.10 -5.92 30.12
CA ALA A 517 37.98 -4.55 30.64
C ALA A 517 38.37 -4.45 32.14
N VAL A 518 38.09 -5.49 32.93
CA VAL A 518 38.53 -5.60 34.34
C VAL A 518 40.05 -5.85 34.43
N ASP A 519 40.63 -6.70 33.58
CA ASP A 519 42.08 -6.91 33.47
C ASP A 519 42.80 -5.57 33.19
N PHE A 520 42.25 -4.75 32.29
CA PHE A 520 42.80 -3.43 31.96
C PHE A 520 42.71 -2.47 33.17
N LEU A 521 41.60 -2.48 33.91
CA LEU A 521 41.46 -1.72 35.14
C LEU A 521 42.49 -2.14 36.21
N GLU A 522 42.75 -3.45 36.40
CA GLU A 522 43.85 -3.90 37.29
C GLU A 522 45.21 -3.39 36.81
N ALA A 523 45.47 -3.45 35.50
CA ALA A 523 46.74 -3.00 34.92
C ALA A 523 46.95 -1.48 35.08
N LEU A 524 45.89 -0.66 35.02
CA LEU A 524 45.92 0.76 35.37
C LEU A 524 46.16 1.00 36.88
N PHE A 525 45.65 0.12 37.75
CA PHE A 525 45.89 0.20 39.20
C PHE A 525 47.34 -0.17 39.58
N THR A 526 47.85 -1.26 39.03
CA THR A 526 49.22 -1.76 39.28
C THR A 526 50.30 -0.91 38.58
N VAL A 527 49.90 -0.16 37.55
CA VAL A 527 50.66 0.71 36.65
C VAL A 527 51.35 -0.03 35.49
N PRO A 528 50.99 0.31 34.24
CA PRO A 528 51.65 -0.25 33.06
C PRO A 528 53.10 0.24 32.95
N PRO A 529 54.03 -0.59 32.43
CA PRO A 529 55.41 -0.18 32.22
C PRO A 529 55.48 1.02 31.26
N GLY A 530 56.03 2.14 31.73
CA GLY A 530 56.16 3.38 30.97
C GLY A 530 54.97 4.34 31.03
N TRP A 531 54.09 4.20 32.02
CA TRP A 531 53.00 5.14 32.36
C TRP A 531 53.20 5.78 33.74
N LYS A 532 52.71 7.01 33.91
CA LYS A 532 52.77 7.77 35.16
C LYS A 532 51.60 7.43 36.10
N GLN A 533 51.92 7.09 37.35
CA GLN A 533 50.94 6.80 38.40
C GLN A 533 50.28 8.08 38.95
N HIS A 534 48.96 8.06 39.14
CA HIS A 534 48.20 9.12 39.83
C HIS A 534 47.26 8.51 40.89
N THR A 535 47.27 9.04 42.12
CA THR A 535 46.49 8.50 43.24
C THR A 535 44.98 8.47 42.96
N THR A 536 44.45 9.53 42.32
CA THR A 536 43.03 9.64 41.96
C THR A 536 42.59 8.58 40.95
N VAL A 537 43.49 8.11 40.08
CA VAL A 537 43.20 7.06 39.10
C VAL A 537 43.05 5.72 39.82
N LYS A 538 43.99 5.37 40.72
CA LYS A 538 43.85 4.20 41.60
C LYS A 538 42.55 4.23 42.41
N GLN A 539 42.21 5.39 42.99
CA GLN A 539 40.99 5.54 43.79
C GLN A 539 39.71 5.42 42.96
N TRP A 540 39.68 5.94 41.71
CA TRP A 540 38.51 5.72 40.85
C TRP A 540 38.44 4.26 40.38
N VAL A 541 39.54 3.63 39.96
CA VAL A 541 39.57 2.20 39.62
C VAL A 541 39.06 1.34 40.77
N HIS A 542 39.47 1.60 42.02
CA HIS A 542 38.97 0.89 43.19
C HIS A 542 37.44 1.04 43.37
N ALA A 543 36.91 2.25 43.16
CA ALA A 543 35.46 2.48 43.19
C ALA A 543 34.71 1.79 42.02
N LEU A 544 35.28 1.75 40.81
CA LEU A 544 34.71 1.03 39.66
C LEU A 544 34.67 -0.48 39.93
N LEU A 545 35.76 -1.07 40.43
CA LEU A 545 35.81 -2.49 40.82
C LEU A 545 34.84 -2.81 41.97
N ALA A 546 34.64 -1.89 42.91
CA ALA A 546 33.63 -2.05 43.97
C ALA A 546 32.20 -2.07 43.41
N GLN A 547 31.86 -1.21 42.44
CA GLN A 547 30.56 -1.24 41.76
C GLN A 547 30.34 -2.53 40.97
N LEU A 548 31.37 -3.06 40.32
CA LEU A 548 31.29 -4.32 39.56
C LEU A 548 30.98 -5.53 40.46
N LEU A 549 31.33 -5.49 41.76
CA LEU A 549 30.91 -6.49 42.74
C LEU A 549 29.42 -6.39 43.14
N GLU A 550 28.78 -5.23 42.96
CA GLU A 550 27.35 -5.03 43.26
C GLU A 550 26.44 -5.51 42.11
N LEU A 551 27.00 -5.82 40.94
CA LEU A 551 26.26 -6.40 39.82
C LEU A 551 25.64 -7.78 40.18
N PRO A 552 24.49 -8.12 39.57
CA PRO A 552 23.86 -9.44 39.70
C PRO A 552 24.52 -10.52 38.83
N ASP A 553 25.61 -10.20 38.14
CA ASP A 553 26.26 -11.01 37.12
C ASP A 553 27.46 -11.77 37.72
N ALA A 554 27.34 -13.10 37.82
CA ALA A 554 28.33 -13.95 38.48
C ALA A 554 29.71 -13.94 37.79
N ASP A 555 29.74 -14.03 36.46
CA ASP A 555 30.99 -14.22 35.71
C ASP A 555 31.93 -13.01 35.80
N ILE A 556 31.35 -11.81 35.95
CA ILE A 556 32.11 -10.55 36.15
C ILE A 556 32.37 -10.31 37.64
N LYS A 557 31.41 -10.64 38.51
CA LYS A 557 31.56 -10.50 39.97
C LYS A 557 32.67 -11.37 40.52
N ASP A 558 32.75 -12.63 40.14
CA ASP A 558 33.75 -13.58 40.63
C ASP A 558 35.15 -13.24 40.08
N HIS A 559 35.26 -12.83 38.80
CA HIS A 559 36.51 -12.33 38.23
C HIS A 559 36.99 -11.05 38.92
N THR A 560 36.09 -10.08 39.13
CA THR A 560 36.37 -8.84 39.86
C THR A 560 36.78 -9.11 41.32
N LEU A 561 36.19 -10.14 41.95
CA LEU A 561 36.54 -10.55 43.30
C LEU A 561 37.96 -11.13 43.38
N VAL A 562 38.38 -11.96 42.41
CA VAL A 562 39.76 -12.47 42.30
C VAL A 562 40.74 -11.31 42.10
N VAL A 563 40.45 -10.39 41.17
CA VAL A 563 41.27 -9.20 40.90
C VAL A 563 41.43 -8.32 42.14
N LEU A 564 40.33 -8.02 42.86
CA LEU A 564 40.40 -7.26 44.10
C LEU A 564 41.18 -7.97 45.21
N GLN A 565 41.05 -9.30 45.35
CA GLN A 565 41.82 -10.06 46.34
C GLN A 565 43.33 -10.00 46.07
N ASP A 566 43.77 -10.13 44.82
CA ASP A 566 45.18 -10.02 44.46
C ASP A 566 45.73 -8.59 44.65
N LEU A 567 44.92 -7.55 44.34
CA LEU A 567 45.26 -6.17 44.66
C LEU A 567 45.41 -5.93 46.18
N TYR A 568 44.54 -6.48 47.02
CA TYR A 568 44.67 -6.39 48.48
C TYR A 568 45.90 -7.15 48.99
N LEU A 569 46.21 -8.33 48.45
CA LEU A 569 47.42 -9.10 48.77
C LEU A 569 48.71 -8.35 48.39
N LYS A 570 48.68 -7.56 47.30
CA LYS A 570 49.75 -6.61 46.91
C LYS A 570 49.85 -5.37 47.83
N GLY A 571 49.09 -5.33 48.94
CA GLY A 571 49.17 -4.27 49.96
C GLY A 571 48.35 -3.02 49.65
N ALA A 572 47.41 -3.09 48.71
CA ALA A 572 46.60 -1.93 48.31
C ALA A 572 45.58 -1.52 49.39
N THR A 573 45.85 -0.41 50.07
CA THR A 573 44.82 0.32 50.82
C THR A 573 44.68 1.72 50.22
N THR A 574 43.45 2.11 49.92
CA THR A 574 43.10 3.38 49.27
C THR A 574 41.84 3.95 49.90
N SER A 575 41.77 5.26 50.05
CA SER A 575 40.59 5.93 50.62
C SER A 575 39.44 5.97 49.62
N VAL A 576 38.23 5.71 50.12
CA VAL A 576 36.99 5.71 49.35
C VAL A 576 36.73 7.10 48.76
N ILE A 577 36.48 7.16 47.45
CA ILE A 577 35.93 8.31 46.74
C ILE A 577 34.42 8.06 46.49
N ALA A 578 33.65 9.11 46.22
CA ALA A 578 32.27 8.98 45.79
C ALA A 578 32.12 8.01 44.59
N SER A 579 31.06 7.21 44.64
CA SER A 579 30.71 6.19 43.65
C SER A 579 29.50 6.69 42.85
N TYR A 580 29.55 6.59 41.52
CA TYR A 580 28.52 7.13 40.61
C TYR A 580 28.08 6.06 39.58
N PRO A 581 26.78 5.77 39.43
CA PRO A 581 26.32 4.64 38.62
C PRO A 581 26.68 4.77 37.14
N LEU A 582 27.25 3.69 36.60
CA LEU A 582 27.80 3.57 35.24
C LEU A 582 26.76 3.18 34.17
N GLU A 583 25.46 3.35 34.42
CA GLU A 583 24.40 2.95 33.49
C GLU A 583 24.45 3.77 32.18
N SER A 584 25.16 3.23 31.19
CA SER A 584 25.45 3.86 29.89
C SER A 584 24.32 3.70 28.86
N ARG A 585 23.46 2.69 29.03
CA ARG A 585 22.35 2.33 28.13
C ARG A 585 21.16 1.80 28.92
N LEU A 586 19.96 2.12 28.45
CA LEU A 586 18.73 1.56 29.02
C LEU A 586 18.60 0.05 28.70
N PRO A 587 18.33 -0.82 29.68
CA PRO A 587 18.19 -2.26 29.46
C PRO A 587 16.86 -2.60 28.78
N LEU A 588 16.85 -3.73 28.05
CA LEU A 588 15.66 -4.20 27.34
C LEU A 588 14.46 -4.44 28.27
N PRO A 589 13.25 -3.99 27.89
CA PRO A 589 12.06 -4.24 28.68
C PRO A 589 11.61 -5.70 28.53
N LYS A 590 11.31 -6.36 29.66
CA LYS A 590 10.79 -7.74 29.68
C LYS A 590 9.35 -7.90 29.16
N SER A 591 8.67 -6.79 28.85
CA SER A 591 7.28 -6.73 28.39
C SER A 591 7.06 -5.49 27.53
N SER A 592 6.01 -5.48 26.69
CA SER A 592 5.73 -4.42 25.72
C SER A 592 4.40 -3.71 26.04
N PRO A 593 4.36 -2.85 27.09
CA PRO A 593 3.13 -2.22 27.55
C PRO A 593 2.50 -1.24 26.55
N LEU A 594 3.29 -0.64 25.65
CA LEU A 594 2.76 0.23 24.61
C LEU A 594 2.17 -0.59 23.44
N LEU A 595 2.80 -1.70 23.06
CA LEU A 595 2.23 -2.63 22.06
C LEU A 595 0.86 -3.15 22.50
N ILE A 596 0.69 -3.55 23.76
CA ILE A 596 -0.60 -4.03 24.29
C ILE A 596 -1.70 -2.96 24.14
N ARG A 597 -1.35 -1.66 24.19
CA ARG A 597 -2.30 -0.56 23.92
C ARG A 597 -2.50 -0.32 22.42
N ALA A 598 -1.44 -0.36 21.62
CA ALA A 598 -1.52 -0.22 20.16
C ALA A 598 -2.32 -1.36 19.51
N GLN A 599 -2.14 -2.61 19.94
CA GLN A 599 -2.84 -3.81 19.45
C GLN A 599 -4.33 -3.85 19.83
N ARG A 600 -4.74 -3.18 20.92
CA ARG A 600 -6.17 -2.90 21.18
C ARG A 600 -6.81 -2.06 20.06
N ILE A 601 -5.99 -1.47 19.17
CA ILE A 601 -6.42 -0.87 17.90
C ILE A 601 -5.77 -1.62 16.72
N GLN A 602 -6.42 -2.75 16.37
CA GLN A 602 -6.58 -3.24 14.99
C GLN A 602 -5.36 -3.87 14.28
N TYR A 603 -5.16 -5.17 14.52
CA TYR A 603 -4.47 -6.11 13.61
C TYR A 603 -4.86 -5.94 12.13
N LEU A 604 -6.14 -5.67 11.85
CA LEU A 604 -6.70 -5.52 10.49
C LEU A 604 -6.37 -4.19 9.80
N GLU A 605 -5.90 -3.15 10.52
CA GLU A 605 -5.75 -1.82 9.91
C GLU A 605 -4.53 -1.73 8.98
N TYR A 606 -3.54 -2.60 9.15
CA TYR A 606 -2.44 -2.72 8.20
C TYR A 606 -2.90 -3.30 6.85
N GLU A 607 -3.71 -4.36 6.89
CA GLU A 607 -4.30 -4.97 5.68
C GLU A 607 -5.21 -3.96 4.95
N LEU A 608 -6.08 -3.27 5.69
CA LEU A 608 -6.91 -2.19 5.16
C LEU A 608 -6.08 -1.02 4.61
N ARG A 609 -4.95 -0.67 5.24
CA ARG A 609 -4.00 0.33 4.74
C ARG A 609 -3.35 -0.12 3.43
N ARG A 610 -2.99 -1.40 3.28
CA ARG A 610 -2.40 -1.94 2.03
C ARG A 610 -3.39 -1.77 0.88
N VAL A 611 -4.64 -2.19 1.06
CA VAL A 611 -5.71 -2.02 0.04
C VAL A 611 -5.99 -0.53 -0.24
N ARG A 612 -6.10 0.32 0.80
CA ARG A 612 -6.28 1.78 0.65
C ARG A 612 -5.19 2.41 -0.23
N LEU A 613 -3.93 2.08 0.01
CA LEU A 613 -2.80 2.64 -0.76
C LEU A 613 -2.83 2.14 -2.21
N GLN A 614 -3.01 0.83 -2.43
CA GLN A 614 -3.15 0.27 -3.79
C GLN A 614 -4.27 0.96 -4.58
N ARG A 615 -5.46 1.12 -3.98
CA ARG A 615 -6.62 1.71 -4.65
C ARG A 615 -6.43 3.20 -4.96
N LEU A 616 -5.74 3.95 -4.10
CA LEU A 616 -5.37 5.35 -4.37
C LEU A 616 -4.34 5.49 -5.51
N GLU A 617 -3.50 4.47 -5.77
CA GLU A 617 -2.63 4.44 -6.95
C GLU A 617 -3.39 4.04 -8.22
N GLU A 618 -4.26 3.03 -8.14
CA GLU A 618 -5.09 2.54 -9.26
C GLU A 618 -6.11 3.59 -9.77
N ALA A 619 -6.59 4.48 -8.91
CA ALA A 619 -7.72 5.37 -9.19
C ALA A 619 -7.35 6.76 -9.76
N ARG A 620 -6.11 6.97 -10.23
CA ARG A 620 -5.67 8.24 -10.84
C ARG A 620 -6.42 8.57 -12.14
N GLN A 621 -7.46 9.39 -12.06
CA GLN A 621 -8.21 9.92 -13.21
C GLN A 621 -7.58 11.23 -13.71
N HIS A 622 -7.43 11.39 -15.02
CA HIS A 622 -6.87 12.61 -15.64
C HIS A 622 -7.90 13.73 -15.88
N ILE A 623 -9.19 13.40 -15.93
CA ILE A 623 -10.29 14.36 -16.09
C ILE A 623 -11.41 13.97 -15.12
N TYR A 624 -11.92 14.94 -14.37
CA TYR A 624 -13.12 14.77 -13.56
C TYR A 624 -13.95 16.06 -13.54
N ILE A 625 -15.25 15.91 -13.79
CA ILE A 625 -16.25 16.97 -13.71
C ILE A 625 -17.38 16.44 -12.82
N SER A 626 -17.69 17.17 -11.74
CA SER A 626 -18.76 16.78 -10.82
C SER A 626 -20.11 16.74 -11.57
N PRO A 627 -20.83 15.61 -11.53
CA PRO A 627 -22.13 15.49 -12.20
C PRO A 627 -23.22 16.21 -11.40
N MET A 628 -24.14 16.85 -12.13
CA MET A 628 -25.39 17.35 -11.56
C MET A 628 -26.42 16.23 -11.57
N ALA A 629 -27.34 16.23 -10.62
CA ALA A 629 -28.43 15.26 -10.53
C ALA A 629 -29.75 15.91 -10.10
N LYS A 630 -30.86 15.22 -10.37
CA LYS A 630 -32.19 15.53 -9.84
C LYS A 630 -32.68 14.43 -8.90
N ALA A 631 -33.67 14.76 -8.06
CA ALA A 631 -34.05 13.92 -6.91
C ALA A 631 -34.66 12.54 -7.27
N ASN A 632 -35.27 12.40 -8.46
CA ASN A 632 -35.83 11.14 -8.96
C ASN A 632 -36.25 11.31 -10.43
N LEU A 633 -36.75 10.24 -11.07
CA LEU A 633 -37.16 10.26 -12.48
C LEU A 633 -38.34 11.21 -12.78
N GLN A 634 -39.18 11.50 -11.78
CA GLN A 634 -40.35 12.40 -11.90
C GLN A 634 -40.02 13.86 -11.55
N ALA A 635 -38.84 14.14 -10.98
CA ALA A 635 -38.41 15.49 -10.63
C ALA A 635 -38.16 16.36 -11.88
N SER A 636 -38.28 17.69 -11.74
CA SER A 636 -38.04 18.62 -12.85
C SER A 636 -36.56 18.66 -13.23
N ASP A 637 -36.27 18.80 -14.53
CA ASP A 637 -34.89 18.99 -15.02
C ASP A 637 -34.33 20.38 -14.72
N LYS A 638 -35.10 21.24 -14.03
CA LYS A 638 -34.66 22.52 -13.47
C LYS A 638 -34.12 22.39 -12.03
N ASP A 639 -34.54 21.36 -11.30
CA ASP A 639 -34.27 21.20 -9.86
C ASP A 639 -32.98 20.38 -9.65
N LEU A 640 -31.87 20.90 -10.19
CA LEU A 640 -30.57 20.22 -10.23
C LEU A 640 -29.68 20.61 -9.04
N PHE A 641 -29.05 19.60 -8.43
CA PHE A 641 -28.06 19.73 -7.36
C PHE A 641 -26.77 18.97 -7.71
N PRO A 642 -25.61 19.30 -7.12
CA PRO A 642 -24.39 18.51 -7.29
C PRO A 642 -24.56 17.12 -6.64
N LEU A 643 -24.21 16.06 -7.36
CA LEU A 643 -24.43 14.70 -6.87
C LEU A 643 -23.61 14.37 -5.60
N MET A 644 -22.40 14.93 -5.47
CA MET A 644 -21.54 14.66 -4.32
C MET A 644 -22.14 15.17 -3.02
N ASP A 645 -22.65 16.40 -2.99
CA ASP A 645 -23.35 17.01 -1.86
C ASP A 645 -24.50 16.10 -1.37
N LYS A 646 -25.24 15.52 -2.32
CA LYS A 646 -26.35 14.59 -2.04
C LYS A 646 -25.88 13.25 -1.49
N VAL A 647 -24.75 12.73 -1.97
CA VAL A 647 -24.11 11.53 -1.39
C VAL A 647 -23.59 11.82 0.03
N GLN A 648 -23.03 13.00 0.29
CA GLN A 648 -22.57 13.37 1.64
C GLN A 648 -23.74 13.57 2.62
N GLU A 649 -24.90 14.09 2.17
CA GLU A 649 -26.15 14.07 2.95
C GLU A 649 -26.56 12.63 3.31
N PHE A 650 -26.61 11.73 2.31
CA PHE A 650 -26.91 10.31 2.50
C PHE A 650 -25.95 9.64 3.49
N LEU A 651 -24.64 9.85 3.34
CA LEU A 651 -23.60 9.30 4.21
C LEU A 651 -23.66 9.85 5.64
N SER A 652 -24.22 11.06 5.84
CA SER A 652 -24.45 11.66 7.16
C SER A 652 -25.78 11.24 7.82
N SER A 653 -26.75 10.76 7.05
CA SER A 653 -28.12 10.43 7.51
C SER A 653 -28.28 9.02 8.13
N GLU A 654 -29.49 8.65 8.56
CA GLU A 654 -29.83 7.24 8.94
C GLU A 654 -30.17 6.33 7.73
N ARG A 655 -30.08 6.84 6.49
CA ARG A 655 -30.39 6.06 5.28
C ARG A 655 -29.33 5.00 5.01
N GLN A 656 -29.73 3.89 4.38
CA GLN A 656 -28.89 2.70 4.20
C GLN A 656 -28.58 2.37 2.73
N VAL A 657 -29.47 2.70 1.79
CA VAL A 657 -29.26 2.45 0.35
C VAL A 657 -29.55 3.72 -0.46
N MET A 658 -28.60 4.10 -1.32
CA MET A 658 -28.74 5.16 -2.31
C MET A 658 -28.61 4.59 -3.72
N LEU A 659 -29.59 4.86 -4.58
CA LEU A 659 -29.62 4.45 -5.98
C LEU A 659 -29.27 5.62 -6.91
N ILE A 660 -28.14 5.53 -7.62
CA ILE A 660 -27.68 6.52 -8.59
C ILE A 660 -28.05 6.04 -10.00
N LEU A 661 -29.07 6.67 -10.57
CA LEU A 661 -29.55 6.43 -11.92
C LEU A 661 -28.88 7.37 -12.93
N GLY A 662 -28.90 6.97 -14.19
CA GLY A 662 -28.39 7.76 -15.30
C GLY A 662 -28.09 6.87 -16.50
N ASP A 663 -27.93 7.49 -17.66
CA ASP A 663 -27.85 6.77 -18.93
C ASP A 663 -26.51 6.03 -19.14
N SER A 664 -26.46 5.22 -20.20
CA SER A 664 -25.21 4.64 -20.71
C SER A 664 -24.25 5.78 -21.11
N GLY A 665 -23.08 5.85 -20.49
CA GLY A 665 -22.08 6.91 -20.70
C GLY A 665 -22.21 8.15 -19.79
N ALA A 666 -23.24 8.22 -18.93
CA ALA A 666 -23.50 9.37 -18.05
C ALA A 666 -22.47 9.60 -16.90
N GLY A 667 -21.33 8.90 -16.89
CA GLY A 667 -20.28 9.10 -15.89
C GLY A 667 -20.45 8.37 -14.54
N LYS A 668 -21.47 7.51 -14.38
CA LYS A 668 -21.75 6.75 -13.14
C LYS A 668 -20.49 6.07 -12.54
N SER A 669 -19.79 5.26 -13.33
CA SER A 669 -18.56 4.56 -12.93
C SER A 669 -17.41 5.52 -12.57
N THR A 670 -17.30 6.65 -13.29
CA THR A 670 -16.30 7.69 -13.05
C THR A 670 -16.54 8.37 -11.70
N PHE A 671 -17.81 8.68 -11.41
CA PHE A 671 -18.26 9.21 -10.11
C PHE A 671 -18.00 8.22 -8.98
N ASN A 672 -18.40 6.95 -9.11
CA ASN A 672 -18.18 5.93 -8.08
C ASN A 672 -16.69 5.76 -7.71
N LYS A 673 -15.79 5.79 -8.70
CA LYS A 673 -14.34 5.77 -8.45
C LYS A 673 -13.81 7.04 -7.78
N HIS A 674 -14.33 8.21 -8.14
CA HIS A 674 -13.95 9.47 -7.48
C HIS A 674 -14.44 9.51 -6.02
N LEU A 675 -15.65 9.02 -5.77
CA LEU A 675 -16.22 8.82 -4.44
C LEU A 675 -15.36 7.85 -3.60
N GLU A 676 -14.90 6.74 -4.18
CA GLU A 676 -13.95 5.85 -3.49
C GLU A 676 -12.66 6.62 -3.11
N VAL A 677 -12.08 7.41 -4.01
CA VAL A 677 -10.87 8.21 -3.72
C VAL A 677 -11.11 9.26 -2.63
N GLU A 678 -12.23 9.98 -2.66
CA GLU A 678 -12.57 11.00 -1.64
C GLU A 678 -12.75 10.36 -0.26
N LEU A 679 -13.46 9.24 -0.19
CA LEU A 679 -13.67 8.49 1.06
C LEU A 679 -12.40 7.77 1.54
N LEU A 680 -11.57 7.24 0.64
CA LEU A 680 -10.27 6.67 0.99
C LEU A 680 -9.27 7.75 1.41
N ASN A 681 -9.35 8.99 0.92
CA ASN A 681 -8.51 10.08 1.39
C ASN A 681 -8.94 10.55 2.78
N SER A 682 -10.25 10.73 3.01
CA SER A 682 -10.82 11.14 4.31
C SER A 682 -10.86 10.03 5.36
N TYR A 683 -10.55 8.77 5.01
CA TYR A 683 -10.63 7.63 5.93
C TYR A 683 -9.75 7.77 7.18
N THR A 684 -10.41 7.80 8.34
CA THR A 684 -9.82 7.72 9.68
C THR A 684 -9.95 6.32 10.29
N ILE A 685 -8.99 5.96 11.13
CA ILE A 685 -8.96 4.70 11.90
C ILE A 685 -10.29 4.45 12.64
N GLY A 686 -10.88 3.26 12.43
CA GLY A 686 -12.19 2.90 13.01
C GLY A 686 -13.42 3.56 12.37
N GLY A 687 -13.21 4.33 11.29
CA GLY A 687 -14.27 4.95 10.48
C GLY A 687 -15.07 3.95 9.65
N TRP A 688 -15.82 4.47 8.68
CA TRP A 688 -16.48 3.67 7.66
C TRP A 688 -15.47 3.30 6.57
N ILE A 689 -15.27 2.00 6.31
CA ILE A 689 -14.32 1.49 5.32
C ILE A 689 -14.96 1.60 3.91
N PRO A 690 -14.39 2.35 2.96
CA PRO A 690 -14.89 2.40 1.59
C PRO A 690 -14.51 1.13 0.84
N LEU A 691 -15.43 0.60 0.03
CA LEU A 691 -15.19 -0.56 -0.84
C LEU A 691 -15.98 -0.42 -2.14
N PHE A 692 -15.31 -0.01 -3.23
CA PHE A 692 -15.89 -0.09 -4.58
C PHE A 692 -15.92 -1.54 -5.08
N ILE A 693 -17.06 -1.92 -5.66
CA ILE A 693 -17.35 -3.25 -6.17
C ILE A 693 -17.88 -3.13 -7.61
N ASN A 694 -17.15 -3.72 -8.56
CA ASN A 694 -17.58 -3.81 -9.95
C ASN A 694 -18.47 -5.05 -10.11
N LEU A 695 -19.79 -4.92 -9.97
CA LEU A 695 -20.73 -6.05 -9.93
C LEU A 695 -20.58 -7.04 -11.11
N PRO A 696 -20.28 -6.61 -12.36
CA PRO A 696 -20.11 -7.55 -13.49
C PRO A 696 -18.83 -8.38 -13.46
N ALA A 697 -17.96 -8.19 -12.47
CA ALA A 697 -16.78 -9.03 -12.24
C ALA A 697 -17.01 -10.18 -11.25
N ILE A 698 -18.16 -10.20 -10.56
CA ILE A 698 -18.49 -11.15 -9.49
C ILE A 698 -19.51 -12.18 -10.01
N ASP A 699 -19.29 -13.48 -9.73
CA ASP A 699 -20.17 -14.58 -10.17
C ASP A 699 -21.54 -14.54 -9.46
N ARG A 700 -21.56 -14.21 -8.16
CA ARG A 700 -22.75 -14.38 -7.31
C ARG A 700 -23.12 -13.18 -6.43
N PRO A 701 -23.10 -11.93 -6.92
CA PRO A 701 -23.23 -10.72 -6.08
C PRO A 701 -24.48 -10.65 -5.19
N ALA A 702 -25.53 -11.45 -5.48
CA ALA A 702 -26.69 -11.61 -4.61
C ALA A 702 -26.41 -12.33 -3.27
N LYS A 703 -25.27 -13.00 -3.09
CA LYS A 703 -24.84 -13.64 -1.84
C LYS A 703 -23.35 -13.43 -1.61
N GLU A 704 -22.93 -13.35 -0.35
CA GLU A 704 -21.51 -13.29 0.05
C GLU A 704 -20.68 -12.16 -0.58
N LEU A 705 -21.33 -11.11 -1.12
CA LEU A 705 -20.72 -10.01 -1.89
C LEU A 705 -19.46 -9.41 -1.24
N MET A 706 -19.53 -9.17 0.07
CA MET A 706 -18.42 -8.63 0.87
C MET A 706 -17.29 -9.66 1.08
N SER A 707 -17.65 -10.93 1.26
CA SER A 707 -16.70 -12.03 1.51
C SER A 707 -15.93 -12.37 0.25
N GLU A 708 -16.59 -12.43 -0.92
CA GLU A 708 -15.92 -12.64 -2.21
C GLU A 708 -14.96 -11.49 -2.53
N GLN A 709 -15.41 -10.23 -2.40
CA GLN A 709 -14.56 -9.07 -2.70
C GLN A 709 -13.35 -8.94 -1.75
N LEU A 710 -13.48 -9.29 -0.46
CA LEU A 710 -12.35 -9.30 0.47
C LEU A 710 -11.37 -10.45 0.19
N LYS A 711 -11.87 -11.61 -0.29
CA LYS A 711 -11.01 -12.73 -0.71
C LYS A 711 -10.21 -12.41 -1.98
N GLU A 712 -10.73 -11.57 -2.89
CA GLU A 712 -9.93 -11.01 -4.00
C GLU A 712 -8.77 -10.09 -3.53
N HIS A 713 -8.81 -9.61 -2.29
CA HIS A 713 -7.77 -8.77 -1.68
C HIS A 713 -6.91 -9.52 -0.64
N ASP A 714 -6.82 -10.84 -0.78
CA ASP A 714 -6.02 -11.77 0.06
C ASP A 714 -6.43 -11.85 1.54
N PHE A 715 -7.65 -11.42 1.92
CA PHE A 715 -8.13 -11.56 3.31
C PHE A 715 -8.49 -13.01 3.65
N LEU A 716 -8.01 -13.48 4.81
CA LEU A 716 -8.30 -14.80 5.38
C LEU A 716 -9.72 -14.86 5.96
N GLU A 717 -10.34 -16.04 6.02
CA GLU A 717 -11.72 -16.19 6.52
C GLU A 717 -11.89 -15.65 7.95
N ALA A 718 -10.94 -15.89 8.86
CA ALA A 718 -10.96 -15.33 10.22
C ALA A 718 -10.95 -13.78 10.22
N GLN A 719 -10.19 -13.16 9.31
CA GLN A 719 -10.16 -11.70 9.13
C GLN A 719 -11.51 -11.18 8.60
N VAL A 720 -12.11 -11.90 7.65
CA VAL A 720 -13.45 -11.58 7.10
C VAL A 720 -14.52 -11.63 8.18
N GLN A 721 -14.52 -12.65 9.05
CA GLN A 721 -15.50 -12.75 10.16
C GLN A 721 -15.31 -11.65 11.22
N GLU A 722 -14.06 -11.26 11.52
CA GLU A 722 -13.77 -10.15 12.45
C GLU A 722 -14.21 -8.79 11.89
N LEU A 723 -13.87 -8.50 10.62
CA LEU A 723 -14.37 -7.33 9.89
C LEU A 723 -15.90 -7.26 9.90
N LYS A 724 -16.56 -8.39 9.65
CA LYS A 724 -18.02 -8.54 9.61
C LYS A 724 -18.71 -8.22 10.94
N ARG A 725 -18.13 -8.65 12.07
CA ARG A 725 -18.66 -8.40 13.41
C ARG A 725 -18.46 -6.95 13.86
N HIS A 726 -17.24 -6.42 13.69
CA HIS A 726 -16.79 -5.21 14.40
C HIS A 726 -16.67 -3.94 13.53
N ARG A 727 -16.63 -4.03 12.20
CA ARG A 727 -16.43 -2.85 11.32
C ARG A 727 -17.70 -2.42 10.59
N ARG A 728 -17.60 -1.27 9.91
CA ARG A 728 -18.66 -0.61 9.13
C ARG A 728 -18.12 -0.28 7.74
N PHE A 729 -18.92 -0.45 6.70
CA PHE A 729 -18.49 -0.28 5.31
C PHE A 729 -19.39 0.67 4.52
N ILE A 730 -18.79 1.46 3.63
CA ILE A 730 -19.48 2.16 2.54
C ILE A 730 -19.21 1.37 1.27
N VAL A 731 -20.22 0.65 0.80
CA VAL A 731 -20.12 -0.28 -0.33
C VAL A 731 -20.62 0.42 -1.58
N ILE A 732 -19.73 0.64 -2.56
CA ILE A 732 -20.01 1.39 -3.78
C ILE A 732 -20.11 0.39 -4.94
N CYS A 733 -21.32 -0.11 -5.19
CA CYS A 733 -21.59 -1.08 -6.23
C CYS A 733 -21.81 -0.40 -7.58
N ASP A 734 -21.01 -0.76 -8.58
CA ASP A 734 -21.12 -0.26 -9.94
C ASP A 734 -21.64 -1.33 -10.91
N GLY A 735 -22.59 -0.95 -11.79
CA GLY A 735 -23.04 -1.79 -12.92
C GLY A 735 -24.13 -2.82 -12.60
N TYR A 736 -25.13 -2.48 -11.78
CA TYR A 736 -26.23 -3.41 -11.42
C TYR A 736 -27.00 -3.97 -12.64
N ASP A 737 -27.20 -3.13 -13.67
CA ASP A 737 -27.80 -3.55 -14.95
C ASP A 737 -26.87 -4.45 -15.79
N GLU A 738 -25.56 -4.31 -15.66
CA GLU A 738 -24.58 -5.05 -16.46
C GLU A 738 -24.36 -6.47 -15.92
N SER A 739 -24.66 -6.71 -14.63
CA SER A 739 -24.82 -8.04 -14.01
C SER A 739 -26.22 -8.65 -14.20
N GLN A 740 -27.13 -7.99 -14.93
CA GLN A 740 -28.49 -8.44 -15.20
C GLN A 740 -29.34 -8.77 -13.95
N LEU A 741 -29.14 -8.02 -12.86
CA LEU A 741 -29.76 -8.32 -11.57
C LEU A 741 -31.23 -7.89 -11.46
N SER A 742 -32.04 -8.77 -10.89
CA SER A 742 -33.45 -8.50 -10.53
C SER A 742 -33.70 -8.47 -9.02
N THR A 743 -32.71 -8.83 -8.21
CA THR A 743 -32.81 -9.06 -6.76
C THR A 743 -32.34 -7.85 -5.94
N ASN A 744 -32.80 -7.80 -4.69
CA ASN A 744 -32.47 -6.75 -3.73
C ASN A 744 -31.17 -7.09 -2.97
N LEU A 745 -30.04 -6.59 -3.46
CA LEU A 745 -28.70 -6.94 -2.96
C LEU A 745 -28.50 -6.68 -1.46
N HIS A 746 -29.10 -5.62 -0.93
CA HIS A 746 -29.05 -5.30 0.51
C HIS A 746 -29.73 -6.39 1.34
N THR A 747 -30.93 -6.80 0.91
CA THR A 747 -31.73 -7.83 1.56
C THR A 747 -31.09 -9.22 1.41
N THR A 748 -30.65 -9.60 0.21
CA THR A 748 -30.12 -10.96 -0.05
C THR A 748 -28.75 -11.23 0.57
N ASN A 749 -27.93 -10.18 0.75
CA ASN A 749 -26.68 -10.26 1.52
C ASN A 749 -26.86 -10.04 3.04
N LEU A 750 -28.11 -9.94 3.52
CA LEU A 750 -28.48 -9.80 4.93
C LEU A 750 -27.84 -8.59 5.64
N PHE A 751 -27.58 -7.51 4.91
CA PHE A 751 -26.90 -6.32 5.44
C PHE A 751 -27.70 -5.65 6.57
N ASN A 752 -26.98 -5.11 7.55
CA ASN A 752 -27.51 -4.47 8.77
C ASN A 752 -28.39 -5.35 9.67
N ARG A 753 -28.48 -6.67 9.42
CA ARG A 753 -29.06 -7.63 10.38
C ARG A 753 -28.07 -7.97 11.50
N THR A 754 -28.57 -8.39 12.66
CA THR A 754 -27.76 -8.74 13.84
C THR A 754 -26.69 -9.80 13.51
N GLY A 755 -25.43 -9.53 13.86
CA GLY A 755 -24.29 -10.41 13.54
C GLY A 755 -23.85 -10.42 12.08
N GLN A 756 -24.41 -9.57 11.22
CA GLN A 756 -24.03 -9.42 9.81
C GLN A 756 -23.35 -8.06 9.55
N TRP A 757 -22.88 -7.88 8.31
CA TRP A 757 -22.17 -6.69 7.86
C TRP A 757 -22.96 -5.39 8.10
N LYS A 758 -22.30 -4.39 8.70
CA LYS A 758 -22.83 -3.03 8.88
C LYS A 758 -22.45 -2.19 7.66
N VAL A 759 -23.44 -1.84 6.83
CA VAL A 759 -23.24 -1.31 5.47
C VAL A 759 -24.13 -0.08 5.21
N LYS A 760 -23.53 0.96 4.64
CA LYS A 760 -24.22 1.90 3.74
C LYS A 760 -23.88 1.55 2.30
N MET A 761 -24.87 1.53 1.43
CA MET A 761 -24.73 1.02 0.07
C MET A 761 -25.07 2.11 -0.95
N VAL A 762 -24.16 2.38 -1.88
CA VAL A 762 -24.39 3.21 -3.06
C VAL A 762 -24.40 2.27 -4.26
N ILE A 763 -25.47 2.28 -5.05
CA ILE A 763 -25.65 1.38 -6.20
C ILE A 763 -25.89 2.22 -7.46
N THR A 764 -25.13 2.00 -8.53
CA THR A 764 -25.43 2.60 -9.83
C THR A 764 -26.24 1.66 -10.72
N CYS A 765 -27.16 2.22 -11.49
CA CYS A 765 -27.92 1.48 -12.49
C CYS A 765 -28.30 2.37 -13.69
N ARG A 766 -28.51 1.78 -14.87
CA ARG A 766 -29.11 2.45 -16.03
C ARG A 766 -30.61 2.63 -15.86
N THR A 767 -31.07 3.86 -16.10
CA THR A 767 -32.48 4.24 -16.17
C THR A 767 -33.30 3.31 -17.08
N GLN A 768 -32.71 2.88 -18.21
CA GLN A 768 -33.37 2.06 -19.23
C GLN A 768 -33.62 0.61 -18.81
N TYR A 769 -32.89 0.09 -17.82
CA TYR A 769 -32.97 -1.31 -17.37
C TYR A 769 -34.13 -1.54 -16.37
N LEU A 770 -34.72 -0.44 -15.88
CA LEU A 770 -35.69 -0.46 -14.78
C LEU A 770 -37.13 -0.35 -15.32
N GLY A 771 -37.98 -1.28 -14.88
CA GLY A 771 -39.44 -1.23 -15.10
C GLY A 771 -40.15 -0.30 -14.11
N SER A 772 -41.47 -0.18 -14.20
CA SER A 772 -42.31 0.67 -13.34
C SER A 772 -41.99 0.53 -11.84
N ASP A 773 -41.95 -0.70 -11.35
CA ASP A 773 -41.92 -1.02 -9.91
C ASP A 773 -40.50 -1.29 -9.39
N TYR A 774 -39.48 -0.67 -10.00
CA TYR A 774 -38.07 -0.94 -9.73
C TYR A 774 -37.65 -0.71 -8.27
N ARG A 775 -38.28 0.23 -7.55
CA ARG A 775 -37.87 0.58 -6.18
C ARG A 775 -37.91 -0.61 -5.22
N ASN A 776 -38.78 -1.61 -5.46
CA ASN A 776 -38.83 -2.85 -4.68
C ASN A 776 -37.51 -3.65 -4.74
N ARG A 777 -36.70 -3.47 -5.78
CA ARG A 777 -35.36 -4.08 -5.91
C ARG A 777 -34.27 -3.38 -5.08
N PHE A 778 -34.55 -2.24 -4.46
CA PHE A 778 -33.51 -1.44 -3.77
C PHE A 778 -33.92 -0.94 -2.37
N VAL A 779 -35.22 -0.84 -2.06
CA VAL A 779 -35.70 -0.45 -0.73
C VAL A 779 -35.27 -1.49 0.32
N PRO A 780 -34.59 -1.10 1.42
CA PRO A 780 -34.23 -2.02 2.51
C PRO A 780 -35.45 -2.62 3.21
N GLN A 781 -35.26 -3.74 3.92
CA GLN A 781 -36.23 -4.27 4.88
C GLN A 781 -35.80 -3.95 6.32
N ARG A 782 -36.75 -3.71 7.22
CA ARG A 782 -36.45 -3.60 8.67
C ARG A 782 -36.26 -4.98 9.29
N SER A 783 -35.36 -5.08 10.26
CA SER A 783 -35.14 -6.26 11.11
C SER A 783 -36.25 -6.45 12.15
N ASP A 784 -37.51 -6.34 11.71
CA ASP A 784 -38.72 -6.57 12.50
C ASP A 784 -39.25 -7.98 12.20
N HIS A 785 -40.07 -8.60 13.06
CA HIS A 785 -40.62 -9.97 12.87
C HIS A 785 -41.45 -10.20 11.58
N TYR A 786 -41.59 -9.20 10.71
CA TYR A 786 -42.36 -9.24 9.46
C TYR A 786 -41.56 -8.72 8.24
N ASP A 787 -40.23 -8.52 8.34
CA ASP A 787 -39.31 -8.11 7.24
C ASP A 787 -39.88 -7.00 6.32
N ARG A 788 -40.50 -5.98 6.94
CA ARG A 788 -41.29 -4.96 6.21
C ARG A 788 -40.40 -4.00 5.41
N PRO A 789 -40.80 -3.58 4.20
CA PRO A 789 -40.04 -2.61 3.42
C PRO A 789 -39.94 -1.25 4.12
N ALA A 790 -38.77 -0.64 4.04
CA ALA A 790 -38.37 0.55 4.79
C ALA A 790 -38.03 1.71 3.83
N PRO A 791 -39.02 2.31 3.15
CA PRO A 791 -38.77 3.38 2.17
C PRO A 791 -38.08 4.61 2.79
N ASN A 792 -38.17 4.81 4.11
CA ASN A 792 -37.46 5.87 4.83
C ASN A 792 -35.93 5.64 4.95
N LEU A 793 -35.43 4.46 4.58
CA LEU A 793 -34.00 4.11 4.57
C LEU A 793 -33.41 4.09 3.14
N PHE A 794 -34.24 4.38 2.13
CA PHE A 794 -33.90 4.40 0.72
C PHE A 794 -33.86 5.85 0.20
N GLU A 795 -32.95 6.11 -0.73
CA GLU A 795 -32.86 7.36 -1.47
C GLU A 795 -32.41 7.10 -2.91
N GLU A 796 -32.74 8.01 -3.82
CA GLU A 796 -32.31 7.94 -5.21
C GLU A 796 -31.87 9.31 -5.72
N ALA A 797 -31.07 9.31 -6.78
CA ALA A 797 -30.68 10.49 -7.54
C ALA A 797 -30.50 10.09 -9.01
N VAL A 798 -30.82 11.00 -9.94
CA VAL A 798 -30.69 10.75 -11.38
C VAL A 798 -29.71 11.75 -11.97
N ILE A 799 -28.60 11.27 -12.52
CA ILE A 799 -27.60 12.12 -13.20
C ILE A 799 -28.25 12.83 -14.39
N ALA A 800 -28.10 14.14 -14.43
CA ALA A 800 -28.53 14.99 -15.54
C ALA A 800 -27.44 15.05 -16.63
N PRO A 801 -27.79 15.31 -17.90
CA PRO A 801 -26.82 15.60 -18.96
C PRO A 801 -25.90 16.78 -18.59
N PHE A 802 -24.69 16.80 -19.13
CA PHE A 802 -23.74 17.89 -18.91
C PHE A 802 -24.25 19.20 -19.51
N SER A 803 -24.30 20.24 -18.68
CA SER A 803 -24.49 21.62 -19.15
C SER A 803 -23.34 22.08 -20.04
N GLN A 804 -23.57 23.07 -20.90
CA GLN A 804 -22.52 23.71 -21.72
C GLN A 804 -21.29 24.16 -20.89
N LYS A 805 -21.50 24.56 -19.63
CA LYS A 805 -20.42 24.91 -18.69
C LYS A 805 -19.57 23.68 -18.31
N GLN A 806 -20.20 22.54 -18.02
CA GLN A 806 -19.51 21.28 -17.73
C GLN A 806 -18.79 20.75 -18.98
N ILE A 807 -19.38 20.88 -20.17
CA ILE A 807 -18.73 20.53 -21.46
C ILE A 807 -17.46 21.38 -21.65
N LYS A 808 -17.55 22.72 -21.47
CA LYS A 808 -16.39 23.61 -21.59
C LYS A 808 -15.28 23.23 -20.60
N SER A 809 -15.61 23.00 -19.34
CA SER A 809 -14.60 22.65 -18.33
C SER A 809 -14.05 21.22 -18.46
N TYR A 810 -14.77 20.29 -19.10
CA TYR A 810 -14.20 19.02 -19.54
C TYR A 810 -13.10 19.25 -20.59
N ILE A 811 -13.37 20.11 -21.58
CA ILE A 811 -12.41 20.44 -22.65
C ILE A 811 -11.19 21.18 -22.10
N GLU A 812 -11.39 22.09 -21.13
CA GLU A 812 -10.30 22.79 -20.41
C GLU A 812 -9.35 21.82 -19.68
N GLN A 813 -9.85 20.70 -19.17
CA GLN A 813 -9.03 19.62 -18.58
C GLN A 813 -8.44 18.66 -19.63
N TYR A 814 -9.08 18.50 -20.78
CA TYR A 814 -8.68 17.56 -21.84
C TYR A 814 -7.52 18.07 -22.71
N VAL A 815 -7.58 19.35 -23.13
CA VAL A 815 -6.57 19.94 -24.05
C VAL A 815 -5.12 19.84 -23.53
N PRO A 816 -4.81 20.01 -22.22
CA PRO A 816 -3.44 19.93 -21.71
C PRO A 816 -2.82 18.52 -21.63
N LEU A 817 -3.59 17.44 -21.80
CA LEU A 817 -3.11 16.07 -21.53
C LEU A 817 -2.10 15.55 -22.57
N GLU A 818 -2.19 16.05 -23.80
CA GLU A 818 -1.31 15.68 -24.92
C GLU A 818 -1.03 16.92 -25.78
N PRO A 819 0.08 16.97 -26.54
CA PRO A 819 0.39 18.07 -27.44
C PRO A 819 -0.56 18.11 -28.65
N ARG A 820 -1.74 18.69 -28.45
CA ARG A 820 -2.82 18.82 -29.44
C ARG A 820 -2.78 20.18 -30.14
N THR A 821 -3.30 20.24 -31.37
CA THR A 821 -3.26 21.43 -32.24
C THR A 821 -4.46 22.36 -32.06
N TRP A 822 -5.54 21.89 -31.44
CA TRP A 822 -6.79 22.62 -31.21
C TRP A 822 -6.88 23.12 -29.77
N ARG A 823 -7.44 24.32 -29.58
CA ARG A 823 -7.74 24.94 -28.28
C ARG A 823 -9.16 24.65 -27.84
N THR A 824 -9.48 25.02 -26.61
CA THR A 824 -10.84 24.94 -26.05
C THR A 824 -11.87 25.68 -26.91
N GLU A 825 -11.50 26.83 -27.46
CA GLU A 825 -12.34 27.65 -28.34
C GLU A 825 -12.66 26.91 -29.65
N ASP A 826 -11.66 26.28 -30.28
CA ASP A 826 -11.82 25.54 -31.54
C ASP A 826 -12.80 24.38 -31.37
N TYR A 827 -12.70 23.63 -30.26
CA TYR A 827 -13.65 22.55 -29.96
C TYR A 827 -15.07 23.07 -29.71
N MET A 828 -15.24 24.13 -28.91
CA MET A 828 -16.56 24.70 -28.59
C MET A 828 -17.26 25.29 -29.82
N ASP A 829 -16.52 25.93 -30.73
CA ASP A 829 -17.05 26.41 -32.01
C ASP A 829 -17.58 25.25 -32.88
N ARG A 830 -16.81 24.17 -33.02
CA ARG A 830 -17.24 23.01 -33.82
C ARG A 830 -18.42 22.26 -33.20
N LEU A 831 -18.46 22.13 -31.87
CA LEU A 831 -19.58 21.52 -31.15
C LEU A 831 -20.88 22.32 -31.26
N THR A 832 -20.80 23.65 -31.38
CA THR A 832 -21.98 24.53 -31.53
C THR A 832 -22.38 24.74 -32.99
N THR A 833 -21.45 24.63 -33.95
CA THR A 833 -21.70 24.81 -35.39
C THR A 833 -22.35 23.58 -36.05
N ILE A 834 -22.05 22.37 -35.57
CA ILE A 834 -22.56 21.12 -36.16
C ILE A 834 -23.96 20.79 -35.59
N PRO A 835 -25.02 20.67 -36.42
CA PRO A 835 -26.37 20.42 -35.93
C PRO A 835 -26.51 19.17 -35.05
N ASN A 836 -27.27 19.28 -33.96
CA ASN A 836 -27.56 18.25 -32.96
C ASN A 836 -26.34 17.68 -32.20
N LEU A 837 -25.11 18.09 -32.52
CA LEU A 837 -23.91 17.51 -31.91
C LEU A 837 -23.76 17.92 -30.43
N LEU A 838 -24.12 19.16 -30.07
CA LEU A 838 -24.02 19.65 -28.70
C LEU A 838 -24.91 18.85 -27.72
N ASP A 839 -26.12 18.51 -28.15
CA ASP A 839 -27.06 17.68 -27.38
C ASP A 839 -26.52 16.25 -27.24
N LEU A 840 -25.94 15.70 -28.32
CA LEU A 840 -25.32 14.38 -28.31
C LEU A 840 -24.11 14.30 -27.35
N VAL A 841 -23.24 15.32 -27.33
CA VAL A 841 -22.08 15.38 -26.41
C VAL A 841 -22.42 15.86 -24.99
N SER A 842 -23.70 16.14 -24.71
CA SER A 842 -24.15 16.32 -23.32
C SER A 842 -24.07 15.00 -22.51
N ASN A 843 -23.81 13.88 -23.20
CA ASN A 843 -23.34 12.63 -22.60
C ASN A 843 -21.80 12.61 -22.49
N PRO A 844 -21.19 12.50 -21.30
CA PRO A 844 -19.73 12.61 -21.10
C PRO A 844 -18.90 11.60 -21.90
N PHE A 845 -19.39 10.37 -22.09
CA PHE A 845 -18.70 9.39 -22.93
C PHE A 845 -18.69 9.83 -24.40
N LEU A 846 -19.83 10.31 -24.92
CA LEU A 846 -19.91 10.79 -26.30
C LEU A 846 -19.09 12.05 -26.54
N LEU A 847 -18.97 12.94 -25.53
CA LEU A 847 -18.02 14.05 -25.57
C LEU A 847 -16.58 13.54 -25.75
N SER A 848 -16.16 12.53 -25.00
CA SER A 848 -14.79 11.98 -25.11
C SER A 848 -14.50 11.39 -26.50
N LEU A 849 -15.48 10.72 -27.13
CA LEU A 849 -15.35 10.22 -28.51
C LEU A 849 -15.31 11.37 -29.52
N ALA A 850 -16.15 12.39 -29.33
CA ALA A 850 -16.24 13.54 -30.24
C ALA A 850 -14.97 14.39 -30.24
N LEU A 851 -14.37 14.65 -29.07
CA LEU A 851 -13.13 15.44 -28.98
C LEU A 851 -11.94 14.73 -29.66
N GLU A 852 -11.93 13.40 -29.67
CA GLU A 852 -10.91 12.62 -30.40
C GLU A 852 -11.17 12.62 -31.92
N ALA A 853 -12.44 12.47 -32.33
CA ALA A 853 -12.83 12.31 -33.74
C ALA A 853 -12.91 13.65 -34.53
N LEU A 854 -13.34 14.74 -33.90
CA LEU A 854 -13.64 16.02 -34.56
C LEU A 854 -12.50 16.62 -35.40
N PRO A 855 -11.23 16.59 -34.96
CA PRO A 855 -10.10 17.08 -35.77
C PRO A 855 -9.95 16.33 -37.10
N GLY A 856 -10.34 15.06 -37.16
CA GLY A 856 -10.41 14.28 -38.41
C GLY A 856 -11.66 14.59 -39.23
N VAL A 857 -12.85 14.60 -38.61
CA VAL A 857 -14.15 14.80 -39.30
C VAL A 857 -14.22 16.12 -40.04
N THR A 858 -13.66 17.18 -39.46
CA THR A 858 -13.79 18.56 -39.96
C THR A 858 -12.68 18.94 -40.96
N HIS A 859 -11.64 18.12 -41.10
CA HIS A 859 -10.48 18.45 -41.93
C HIS A 859 -10.90 18.61 -43.41
N GLY A 860 -10.56 19.76 -44.00
CA GLY A 860 -10.84 20.07 -45.42
C GLY A 860 -12.30 20.38 -45.79
N LYS A 861 -13.27 20.26 -44.87
CA LYS A 861 -14.69 20.53 -45.16
C LYS A 861 -15.01 22.02 -45.05
N LYS A 862 -15.64 22.59 -46.09
CA LYS A 862 -16.00 24.02 -46.15
C LYS A 862 -17.36 24.36 -45.53
N GLU A 863 -18.31 23.44 -45.58
CA GLU A 863 -19.65 23.60 -45.00
C GLU A 863 -19.85 22.60 -43.86
N LEU A 864 -19.87 23.08 -42.63
CA LEU A 864 -20.04 22.25 -41.42
C LEU A 864 -21.52 22.02 -41.08
N SER A 865 -22.41 22.95 -41.45
CA SER A 865 -23.86 22.86 -41.26
C SER A 865 -24.52 21.75 -42.08
N ALA A 866 -23.91 21.33 -43.19
CA ALA A 866 -24.36 20.19 -43.99
C ALA A 866 -24.06 18.83 -43.32
N ILE A 867 -23.19 18.79 -42.29
CA ILE A 867 -22.79 17.56 -41.61
C ILE A 867 -23.85 17.18 -40.57
N LYS A 868 -24.74 16.25 -40.93
CA LYS A 868 -25.56 15.53 -39.94
C LYS A 868 -24.70 14.46 -39.27
N ILE A 869 -24.64 14.46 -37.94
CA ILE A 869 -23.97 13.43 -37.14
C ILE A 869 -25.01 12.76 -36.24
N THR A 870 -25.28 11.48 -36.49
CA THR A 870 -26.05 10.59 -35.61
C THR A 870 -25.14 9.96 -34.54
N ARG A 871 -25.73 9.28 -33.55
CA ARG A 871 -24.94 8.51 -32.57
C ARG A 871 -24.15 7.40 -33.26
N ALA A 872 -24.73 6.71 -34.25
CA ALA A 872 -24.04 5.68 -35.01
C ALA A 872 -22.79 6.21 -35.73
N GLN A 873 -22.92 7.32 -36.48
CA GLN A 873 -21.82 7.93 -37.23
C GLN A 873 -20.66 8.42 -36.35
N LEU A 874 -20.95 8.85 -35.12
CA LEU A 874 -19.91 9.22 -34.16
C LEU A 874 -19.05 8.02 -33.75
N TYR A 875 -19.66 6.84 -33.59
CA TYR A 875 -18.93 5.60 -33.28
C TYR A 875 -18.23 5.02 -34.50
N ASP A 876 -18.84 5.07 -35.69
CA ASP A 876 -18.18 4.70 -36.97
C ASP A 876 -16.84 5.43 -37.08
N THR A 877 -16.91 6.76 -37.04
CA THR A 877 -15.76 7.67 -37.14
C THR A 877 -14.70 7.40 -36.06
N PHE A 878 -15.12 7.22 -34.81
CA PHE A 878 -14.20 6.98 -33.70
C PHE A 878 -13.45 5.64 -33.88
N VAL A 879 -14.14 4.58 -34.29
CA VAL A 879 -13.54 3.25 -34.45
C VAL A 879 -12.56 3.23 -35.62
N ASP A 880 -12.93 3.82 -36.77
CA ASP A 880 -12.01 4.01 -37.90
C ASP A 880 -10.75 4.78 -37.50
N HIS A 881 -10.91 5.87 -36.74
CA HIS A 881 -9.80 6.66 -36.25
C HIS A 881 -8.91 5.88 -35.27
N TRP A 882 -9.51 5.21 -34.29
CA TRP A 882 -8.81 4.44 -33.26
C TRP A 882 -7.98 3.31 -33.86
N LEU A 883 -8.58 2.48 -34.72
CA LEU A 883 -7.88 1.38 -35.39
C LEU A 883 -6.82 1.92 -36.33
N GLY A 884 -7.14 2.93 -37.14
CA GLY A 884 -6.17 3.56 -38.05
C GLY A 884 -5.02 4.26 -37.33
N VAL A 885 -5.18 4.74 -36.10
CA VAL A 885 -4.07 5.27 -35.26
C VAL A 885 -3.22 4.13 -34.67
N ASN A 886 -3.85 3.06 -34.18
CA ASN A 886 -3.11 1.94 -33.60
C ASN A 886 -2.39 1.09 -34.64
N GLN A 887 -2.91 0.96 -35.88
CA GLN A 887 -2.17 0.45 -37.03
C GLN A 887 -0.84 1.22 -37.22
N ARG A 888 -0.90 2.55 -37.34
CA ARG A 888 0.28 3.44 -37.47
C ARG A 888 1.22 3.41 -36.27
N ARG A 889 0.75 2.97 -35.09
CA ARG A 889 1.61 2.71 -33.91
C ARG A 889 2.30 1.34 -34.01
N LEU A 890 1.64 0.31 -34.53
CA LEU A 890 2.20 -1.02 -34.77
C LEU A 890 3.25 -1.01 -35.90
N GLU A 891 2.95 -0.36 -37.03
CA GLU A 891 3.89 -0.14 -38.15
C GLU A 891 5.24 0.44 -37.69
N ARG A 892 5.19 1.38 -36.74
CA ARG A 892 6.36 2.08 -36.18
C ARG A 892 7.03 1.33 -35.02
N ASN A 893 6.51 0.17 -34.62
CA ASN A 893 6.98 -0.56 -33.46
C ASN A 893 8.15 -1.49 -33.81
N ASN A 894 9.37 -0.95 -33.68
CA ASN A 894 10.61 -1.70 -33.86
C ASN A 894 10.77 -2.92 -32.92
N ALA A 895 9.96 -3.06 -31.86
CA ALA A 895 10.04 -4.16 -30.90
C ALA A 895 9.15 -5.39 -31.21
N LEU A 896 8.34 -5.37 -32.28
CA LEU A 896 7.58 -6.55 -32.72
C LEU A 896 8.51 -7.72 -33.09
N SER A 897 8.03 -8.97 -32.95
CA SER A 897 8.76 -10.15 -33.45
C SER A 897 8.69 -10.23 -34.99
N LYS A 898 9.34 -11.23 -35.61
CA LYS A 898 9.17 -11.44 -37.07
C LYS A 898 7.77 -11.97 -37.38
N GLU A 899 7.32 -12.97 -36.64
CA GLU A 899 5.98 -13.57 -36.74
C GLU A 899 4.86 -12.52 -36.57
N ASP A 900 5.01 -11.59 -35.60
CA ASP A 900 4.09 -10.45 -35.43
C ASP A 900 4.14 -9.45 -36.60
N ARG A 901 5.27 -9.29 -37.30
CA ARG A 901 5.38 -8.41 -38.47
C ARG A 901 4.81 -9.05 -39.73
N ASP A 902 5.18 -10.29 -39.99
CA ASP A 902 4.68 -11.05 -41.14
C ASP A 902 3.13 -11.11 -41.09
N THR A 903 2.55 -11.27 -39.89
CA THR A 903 1.09 -11.19 -39.67
C THR A 903 0.53 -9.77 -39.82
N LEU A 904 1.24 -8.74 -39.35
CA LEU A 904 0.80 -7.34 -39.49
C LEU A 904 0.79 -6.88 -40.94
N GLU A 905 1.75 -7.31 -41.76
CA GLU A 905 1.79 -7.00 -43.20
C GLU A 905 0.58 -7.61 -43.91
N HIS A 906 0.26 -8.89 -43.66
CA HIS A 906 -0.98 -9.51 -44.17
C HIS A 906 -2.26 -8.78 -43.70
N LEU A 907 -2.36 -8.42 -42.42
CA LEU A 907 -3.50 -7.65 -41.91
C LEU A 907 -3.61 -6.25 -42.55
N ILE A 908 -2.51 -5.63 -42.98
CA ILE A 908 -2.53 -4.34 -43.69
C ILE A 908 -3.02 -4.53 -45.13
N ASP A 909 -2.55 -5.57 -45.83
CA ASP A 909 -3.01 -5.93 -47.19
C ASP A 909 -4.54 -6.22 -47.23
N ASP A 910 -5.06 -6.96 -46.24
CA ASP A 910 -6.49 -7.26 -46.08
C ASP A 910 -7.33 -6.08 -45.51
N ASN A 911 -6.71 -4.89 -45.36
CA ASN A 911 -7.24 -3.69 -44.71
C ASN A 911 -7.47 -3.85 -43.19
N PHE A 912 -6.43 -3.51 -42.43
CA PHE A 912 -6.35 -3.66 -40.97
C PHE A 912 -7.56 -3.10 -40.21
N VAL A 913 -8.10 -1.95 -40.64
CA VAL A 913 -9.27 -1.33 -40.00
C VAL A 913 -10.52 -2.19 -40.18
N ARG A 914 -10.71 -2.79 -41.38
CA ARG A 914 -11.80 -3.73 -41.65
C ARG A 914 -11.65 -4.99 -40.81
N CYS A 915 -10.45 -5.56 -40.72
CA CYS A 915 -10.17 -6.75 -39.90
C CYS A 915 -10.42 -6.49 -38.40
N GLY A 916 -10.00 -5.33 -37.89
CA GLY A 916 -10.28 -4.91 -36.51
C GLY A 916 -11.78 -4.74 -36.22
N ILE A 917 -12.54 -4.15 -37.15
CA ILE A 917 -14.01 -4.03 -37.02
C ILE A 917 -14.69 -5.40 -37.02
N ASP A 918 -14.30 -6.30 -37.93
CA ASP A 918 -14.83 -7.66 -38.00
C ASP A 918 -14.50 -8.50 -36.76
N TYR A 919 -13.25 -8.43 -36.26
CA TYR A 919 -12.85 -9.02 -34.98
C TYR A 919 -13.70 -8.51 -33.80
N LEU A 920 -13.97 -7.19 -33.74
CA LEU A 920 -14.78 -6.59 -32.67
C LEU A 920 -16.27 -6.95 -32.78
N GLN A 921 -16.80 -7.09 -34.00
CA GLN A 921 -18.14 -7.62 -34.24
C GLN A 921 -18.25 -9.09 -33.83
N LYS A 922 -17.30 -9.94 -34.22
CA LYS A 922 -17.22 -11.35 -33.81
C LYS A 922 -17.13 -11.50 -32.28
N LEU A 923 -16.32 -10.66 -31.62
CA LEU A 923 -16.19 -10.63 -30.16
C LEU A 923 -17.51 -10.20 -29.48
N ALA A 924 -18.16 -9.15 -29.98
CA ALA A 924 -19.45 -8.69 -29.48
C ALA A 924 -20.54 -9.77 -29.64
N GLY A 925 -20.60 -10.42 -30.80
CA GLY A 925 -21.50 -11.55 -31.07
C GLY A 925 -21.27 -12.72 -30.11
N ALA A 926 -20.02 -13.09 -29.86
CA ALA A 926 -19.66 -14.14 -28.92
C ALA A 926 -20.08 -13.80 -27.47
N ILE A 927 -19.84 -12.57 -27.00
CA ILE A 927 -20.26 -12.13 -25.66
C ILE A 927 -21.79 -12.17 -25.49
N PHE A 928 -22.55 -11.75 -26.51
CA PHE A 928 -24.02 -11.81 -26.46
C PHE A 928 -24.59 -13.23 -26.60
N LYS A 929 -23.87 -14.16 -27.23
CA LYS A 929 -24.28 -15.56 -27.42
C LYS A 929 -23.88 -16.48 -26.27
N GLU A 930 -22.71 -16.26 -25.69
CA GLU A 930 -22.05 -17.20 -24.76
C GLU A 930 -21.96 -16.66 -23.31
N GLN A 931 -22.24 -15.37 -23.09
CA GLN A 931 -22.33 -14.71 -21.78
C GLN A 931 -23.57 -13.79 -21.65
N ASP A 932 -24.57 -13.97 -22.51
CA ASP A 932 -25.83 -13.21 -22.53
C ASP A 932 -25.71 -11.67 -22.61
N GLY A 933 -24.52 -11.13 -22.96
CA GLY A 933 -24.23 -9.70 -22.99
C GLY A 933 -23.57 -9.14 -21.72
N ILE A 934 -23.13 -9.98 -20.78
CA ILE A 934 -22.31 -9.56 -19.63
C ILE A 934 -20.96 -9.04 -20.16
N PRO A 935 -20.57 -7.78 -19.90
CA PRO A 935 -19.48 -7.11 -20.65
C PRO A 935 -18.06 -7.46 -20.19
N VAL A 936 -17.89 -8.36 -19.21
CA VAL A 936 -16.61 -8.75 -18.64
C VAL A 936 -16.28 -10.20 -19.04
N VAL A 937 -15.21 -10.36 -19.81
CA VAL A 937 -14.68 -11.67 -20.23
C VAL A 937 -13.46 -12.00 -19.37
N GLN A 938 -13.63 -12.90 -18.38
CA GLN A 938 -12.49 -13.46 -17.66
C GLN A 938 -11.80 -14.51 -18.53
N TYR A 939 -10.51 -14.33 -18.82
CA TYR A 939 -9.71 -15.24 -19.65
C TYR A 939 -8.41 -15.66 -18.95
N VAL A 940 -8.27 -16.95 -18.71
CA VAL A 940 -7.08 -17.61 -18.15
C VAL A 940 -6.58 -18.64 -19.14
N HIS A 941 -5.49 -18.33 -19.86
CA HIS A 941 -4.97 -19.12 -20.98
C HIS A 941 -4.84 -20.65 -20.76
N ARG A 942 -4.61 -21.11 -19.52
CA ARG A 942 -4.54 -22.54 -19.18
C ARG A 942 -5.90 -23.24 -19.09
N GLN A 943 -6.94 -22.52 -18.63
CA GLN A 943 -8.29 -23.04 -18.44
C GLN A 943 -9.11 -22.86 -19.71
N ASP A 944 -9.11 -21.64 -20.26
CA ASP A 944 -9.96 -21.23 -21.37
C ASP A 944 -9.49 -21.69 -22.76
N LYS A 945 -8.42 -22.49 -22.86
CA LYS A 945 -7.77 -22.88 -24.14
C LYS A 945 -8.71 -23.58 -25.15
N ARG A 946 -9.78 -24.21 -24.68
CA ARG A 946 -10.82 -24.85 -25.53
C ARG A 946 -12.15 -24.09 -25.57
N SER A 947 -12.22 -22.89 -24.98
CA SER A 947 -13.40 -22.02 -25.02
C SER A 947 -13.37 -21.08 -26.23
N TRP A 948 -14.51 -20.49 -26.57
CA TRP A 948 -14.61 -19.43 -27.58
C TRP A 948 -13.66 -18.25 -27.30
N LYS A 949 -13.38 -17.96 -26.03
CA LYS A 949 -12.50 -16.85 -25.60
C LYS A 949 -11.09 -17.00 -26.16
N ALA A 950 -10.61 -18.22 -26.40
CA ALA A 950 -9.27 -18.47 -26.94
C ALA A 950 -9.12 -18.03 -28.41
N ALA A 951 -10.22 -17.84 -29.15
CA ALA A 951 -10.18 -17.27 -30.50
C ALA A 951 -9.95 -15.74 -30.49
N PHE A 952 -10.18 -15.07 -29.35
CA PHE A 952 -10.05 -13.61 -29.23
C PHE A 952 -8.85 -13.20 -28.38
N PHE A 953 -8.63 -13.87 -27.25
CA PHE A 953 -7.58 -13.56 -26.27
C PHE A 953 -6.43 -14.59 -26.28
N GLY A 954 -6.35 -15.40 -27.34
CA GLY A 954 -5.41 -16.50 -27.50
C GLY A 954 -3.94 -16.09 -27.61
N SER A 955 -3.09 -17.10 -27.82
CA SER A 955 -1.68 -16.91 -28.22
C SER A 955 -1.52 -16.77 -29.73
N ASP A 956 -2.62 -16.67 -30.47
CA ASP A 956 -2.64 -16.51 -31.92
C ASP A 956 -2.14 -15.10 -32.31
N PRO A 957 -1.23 -14.94 -33.29
CA PRO A 957 -0.66 -13.65 -33.64
C PRO A 957 -1.69 -12.64 -34.15
N GLU A 958 -2.68 -13.07 -34.94
CA GLU A 958 -3.70 -12.20 -35.53
C GLU A 958 -4.65 -11.69 -34.44
N ALA A 959 -5.25 -12.61 -33.68
CA ALA A 959 -6.16 -12.28 -32.59
C ALA A 959 -5.49 -11.40 -31.52
N LYS A 960 -4.19 -11.62 -31.25
CA LYS A 960 -3.38 -10.79 -30.35
C LYS A 960 -3.18 -9.37 -30.89
N LEU A 961 -2.76 -9.20 -32.15
CA LEU A 961 -2.55 -7.88 -32.76
C LEU A 961 -3.85 -7.07 -32.87
N LEU A 962 -4.96 -7.73 -33.19
CA LEU A 962 -6.29 -7.13 -33.22
C LEU A 962 -6.80 -6.81 -31.80
N CYS A 963 -6.56 -7.67 -30.80
CA CYS A 963 -6.85 -7.38 -29.39
C CYS A 963 -6.07 -6.17 -28.86
N ASP A 964 -4.75 -6.12 -29.08
CA ASP A 964 -3.85 -5.07 -28.58
C ASP A 964 -4.08 -3.70 -29.25
N SER A 965 -4.74 -3.66 -30.42
CA SER A 965 -5.10 -2.43 -31.14
C SER A 965 -6.56 -1.98 -30.97
N SER A 966 -7.42 -2.86 -30.45
CA SER A 966 -8.85 -2.62 -30.25
C SER A 966 -9.16 -1.68 -29.06
N PRO A 967 -10.38 -1.08 -29.00
CA PRO A 967 -10.84 -0.29 -27.85
C PRO A 967 -11.29 -1.20 -26.69
N LEU A 968 -10.37 -2.03 -26.21
CA LEU A 968 -10.52 -2.94 -25.08
C LEU A 968 -9.67 -2.45 -23.90
N THR A 969 -10.09 -2.79 -22.68
CA THR A 969 -9.30 -2.62 -21.46
C THR A 969 -9.12 -3.96 -20.78
N ARG A 970 -7.96 -4.14 -20.14
CA ARG A 970 -7.59 -5.36 -19.42
C ARG A 970 -7.26 -5.02 -17.97
N THR A 971 -7.87 -5.75 -17.04
CA THR A 971 -7.60 -5.66 -15.59
C THR A 971 -7.25 -7.08 -15.11
N GLY A 972 -5.96 -7.35 -14.90
CA GLY A 972 -5.48 -8.71 -14.59
C GLY A 972 -5.78 -9.71 -15.70
N ASN A 973 -6.75 -10.60 -15.45
CA ASN A 973 -7.26 -11.60 -16.40
C ASN A 973 -8.67 -11.28 -16.94
N GLN A 974 -9.25 -10.14 -16.56
CA GLN A 974 -10.54 -9.67 -17.09
C GLN A 974 -10.32 -8.72 -18.27
N TYR A 975 -11.05 -8.95 -19.36
CA TYR A 975 -11.11 -8.12 -20.55
C TYR A 975 -12.51 -7.54 -20.71
N ARG A 976 -12.62 -6.29 -21.17
CA ARG A 976 -13.89 -5.63 -21.46
C ARG A 976 -13.68 -4.54 -22.51
N PHE A 977 -14.72 -4.16 -23.24
CA PHE A 977 -14.71 -2.93 -24.02
C PHE A 977 -14.49 -1.70 -23.11
N VAL A 978 -13.89 -0.64 -23.64
CA VAL A 978 -13.66 0.64 -22.91
C VAL A 978 -14.95 1.16 -22.25
N HIS A 979 -16.11 0.93 -22.87
CA HIS A 979 -17.43 1.16 -22.28
C HIS A 979 -18.46 0.21 -22.92
N ARG A 980 -19.46 -0.30 -22.18
CA ARG A 980 -20.45 -1.27 -22.70
C ARG A 980 -21.24 -0.74 -23.92
N SER A 981 -21.36 0.57 -24.12
CA SER A 981 -21.96 1.09 -25.36
C SER A 981 -21.21 0.68 -26.63
N MET A 982 -19.91 0.35 -26.55
CA MET A 982 -19.14 -0.16 -27.69
C MET A 982 -19.51 -1.62 -27.99
N LEU A 983 -19.68 -2.46 -26.97
CA LEU A 983 -20.22 -3.82 -27.11
C LEU A 983 -21.62 -3.79 -27.79
N GLU A 984 -22.49 -2.90 -27.31
CA GLU A 984 -23.83 -2.65 -27.89
C GLU A 984 -23.77 -2.14 -29.33
N TYR A 985 -22.84 -1.21 -29.62
CA TYR A 985 -22.59 -0.69 -30.96
C TYR A 985 -22.11 -1.77 -31.94
N PHE A 986 -21.06 -2.52 -31.60
CA PHE A 986 -20.53 -3.57 -32.47
C PHE A 986 -21.56 -4.67 -32.72
N PHE A 987 -22.36 -5.05 -31.71
CA PHE A 987 -23.49 -5.97 -31.91
C PHE A 987 -24.58 -5.40 -32.83
N SER A 988 -24.89 -4.09 -32.75
CA SER A 988 -25.80 -3.43 -33.69
C SER A 988 -25.29 -3.48 -35.14
N CYS A 989 -23.97 -3.42 -35.34
CA CYS A 989 -23.37 -3.54 -36.68
C CYS A 989 -23.50 -4.95 -37.28
N ILE A 990 -23.56 -6.02 -36.47
CA ILE A 990 -23.87 -7.39 -36.93
C ILE A 990 -25.30 -7.46 -37.50
N ILE A 991 -26.25 -6.75 -36.89
CA ILE A 991 -27.66 -6.71 -37.31
C ILE A 991 -27.84 -5.83 -38.56
N TYR A 992 -27.10 -4.73 -38.67
CA TYR A 992 -27.16 -3.80 -39.80
C TYR A 992 -26.42 -4.32 -41.06
N ASN A 993 -25.28 -4.99 -40.87
CA ASN A 993 -24.40 -5.58 -41.89
C ASN A 993 -24.45 -4.97 -43.32
N PRO A 994 -23.68 -3.88 -43.58
CA PRO A 994 -23.70 -3.20 -44.87
C PRO A 994 -23.08 -4.00 -46.03
N THR A 995 -22.35 -5.10 -45.79
CA THR A 995 -21.62 -5.81 -46.86
C THR A 995 -22.51 -6.70 -47.74
N ARG A 996 -23.84 -6.59 -47.62
CA ARG A 996 -24.81 -7.24 -48.53
C ARG A 996 -25.31 -6.32 -49.65
N ILE A 997 -24.92 -5.03 -49.68
CA ILE A 997 -25.57 -3.99 -50.52
C ILE A 997 -24.67 -3.51 -51.70
N ASP A 998 -23.61 -4.23 -52.05
CA ASP A 998 -22.83 -3.92 -53.27
C ASP A 998 -23.62 -4.19 -54.58
N ASN A 999 -24.62 -5.07 -54.55
CA ASN A 999 -25.52 -5.33 -55.68
C ASN A 999 -26.66 -4.29 -55.73
N LYS A 1000 -26.38 -3.11 -56.29
CA LYS A 1000 -27.38 -2.04 -56.51
C LYS A 1000 -28.38 -2.30 -57.64
N PHE A 1001 -29.09 -3.43 -57.57
CA PHE A 1001 -30.48 -3.63 -58.05
C PHE A 1001 -30.92 -5.05 -57.66
N VAL A 1002 -31.77 -5.20 -56.63
CA VAL A 1002 -32.27 -6.51 -56.17
C VAL A 1002 -33.80 -6.50 -56.21
N PRO A 1003 -34.45 -7.33 -57.05
CA PRO A 1003 -35.90 -7.55 -57.00
C PRO A 1003 -36.39 -7.99 -55.61
N GLN A 1004 -37.64 -7.67 -55.27
CA GLN A 1004 -38.21 -8.01 -53.95
C GLN A 1004 -38.12 -9.52 -53.65
N ASP A 1005 -38.32 -10.38 -54.64
CA ASP A 1005 -38.24 -11.84 -54.49
C ASP A 1005 -36.85 -12.31 -54.01
N THR A 1006 -35.77 -11.68 -54.49
CA THR A 1006 -34.40 -11.99 -54.04
C THR A 1006 -34.06 -11.39 -52.67
N LEU A 1007 -34.72 -10.31 -52.24
CA LEU A 1007 -34.64 -9.84 -50.86
C LEU A 1007 -35.27 -10.85 -49.90
N TYR A 1008 -36.44 -11.40 -50.23
CA TYR A 1008 -37.05 -12.48 -49.44
C TYR A 1008 -36.15 -13.73 -49.37
N ALA A 1009 -35.54 -14.15 -50.50
CA ALA A 1009 -34.55 -15.25 -50.50
C ALA A 1009 -33.30 -14.94 -49.65
N SER A 1010 -32.84 -13.69 -49.64
CA SER A 1010 -31.67 -13.26 -48.85
C SER A 1010 -31.97 -13.17 -47.35
N LEU A 1011 -33.23 -12.97 -46.97
CA LEU A 1011 -33.70 -13.03 -45.58
C LEU A 1011 -33.94 -14.48 -45.13
N SER A 1012 -34.55 -15.32 -45.97
CA SER A 1012 -34.83 -16.72 -45.65
C SER A 1012 -33.58 -17.59 -45.48
N SER A 1013 -32.44 -17.17 -46.05
CA SER A 1013 -31.13 -17.79 -45.88
C SER A 1013 -30.36 -17.28 -44.65
N ASN A 1014 -30.93 -16.34 -43.88
CA ASN A 1014 -30.25 -15.65 -42.76
C ASN A 1014 -31.08 -15.70 -41.45
N VAL A 1015 -31.93 -16.72 -41.31
CA VAL A 1015 -32.80 -16.96 -40.14
C VAL A 1015 -32.01 -17.23 -38.85
N ASP A 1016 -30.72 -17.59 -38.96
CA ASP A 1016 -29.80 -17.69 -37.82
C ASP A 1016 -29.20 -16.35 -37.37
N GLY A 1017 -29.61 -15.22 -37.97
CA GLY A 1017 -29.11 -13.90 -37.59
C GLY A 1017 -29.63 -13.41 -36.23
N PRO A 1018 -28.91 -12.53 -35.51
CA PRO A 1018 -29.30 -12.05 -34.18
C PRO A 1018 -30.70 -11.39 -34.13
N LEU A 1019 -31.13 -10.78 -35.24
CA LEU A 1019 -32.47 -10.20 -35.42
C LEU A 1019 -33.60 -11.24 -35.26
N TYR A 1020 -33.36 -12.49 -35.65
CA TYR A 1020 -34.32 -13.60 -35.57
C TYR A 1020 -34.22 -14.38 -34.26
N GLN A 1021 -33.05 -14.37 -33.59
CA GLN A 1021 -32.81 -15.22 -32.43
C GLN A 1021 -33.02 -14.53 -31.06
N ARG A 1022 -32.78 -13.21 -30.94
CA ARG A 1022 -32.83 -12.49 -29.64
C ARG A 1022 -33.86 -11.37 -29.66
N LYS A 1023 -34.74 -11.30 -28.64
CA LYS A 1023 -35.64 -10.15 -28.44
C LYS A 1023 -34.83 -8.93 -27.97
N LEU A 1024 -34.71 -7.90 -28.82
CA LEU A 1024 -33.85 -6.73 -28.58
C LEU A 1024 -34.47 -5.69 -27.63
N LEU A 1025 -35.73 -5.86 -27.22
CA LEU A 1025 -36.51 -4.94 -26.38
C LEU A 1025 -35.83 -4.55 -25.06
N ALA A 1026 -35.06 -5.48 -24.46
CA ALA A 1026 -34.25 -5.21 -23.26
C ALA A 1026 -33.04 -4.30 -23.55
N GLU A 1027 -32.47 -4.40 -24.75
CA GLU A 1027 -31.21 -3.74 -25.15
C GLU A 1027 -31.50 -2.42 -25.89
N ARG A 1028 -32.21 -1.49 -25.24
CA ARG A 1028 -32.67 -0.22 -25.85
C ARG A 1028 -31.56 0.61 -26.53
N SER A 1029 -30.31 0.48 -26.07
CA SER A 1029 -29.12 1.11 -26.68
C SER A 1029 -28.85 0.58 -28.09
N ILE A 1030 -29.00 -0.73 -28.30
CA ILE A 1030 -28.85 -1.40 -29.60
C ILE A 1030 -29.98 -0.97 -30.54
N ILE A 1031 -31.23 -0.91 -30.04
CA ILE A 1031 -32.36 -0.35 -30.79
C ILE A 1031 -32.07 1.09 -31.22
N GLN A 1032 -31.50 1.94 -30.36
CA GLN A 1032 -31.18 3.32 -30.74
C GLN A 1032 -30.13 3.41 -31.87
N PHE A 1033 -29.08 2.59 -31.85
CA PHE A 1033 -28.13 2.53 -32.96
C PHE A 1033 -28.82 2.07 -34.27
N LEU A 1034 -29.70 1.09 -34.21
CA LEU A 1034 -30.45 0.61 -35.39
C LEU A 1034 -31.47 1.64 -35.91
N CYS A 1035 -32.10 2.42 -35.02
CA CYS A 1035 -32.95 3.56 -35.40
C CYS A 1035 -32.15 4.65 -36.15
N ASP A 1036 -30.92 4.91 -35.70
CA ASP A 1036 -30.01 5.85 -36.39
C ASP A 1036 -29.54 5.29 -37.75
N ARG A 1037 -29.38 3.96 -37.91
CA ARG A 1037 -29.15 3.34 -39.22
C ARG A 1037 -30.34 3.48 -40.17
N VAL A 1038 -31.57 3.20 -39.73
CA VAL A 1038 -32.80 3.37 -40.54
C VAL A 1038 -32.92 4.80 -41.08
N ARG A 1039 -32.54 5.81 -40.29
CA ARG A 1039 -32.56 7.24 -40.70
C ARG A 1039 -31.49 7.62 -41.73
N LEU A 1040 -30.51 6.76 -41.96
CA LEU A 1040 -29.40 6.96 -42.91
C LEU A 1040 -29.48 6.04 -44.13
N ASP A 1041 -30.16 4.89 -44.00
CA ASP A 1041 -30.17 3.80 -44.97
C ASP A 1041 -31.61 3.30 -45.27
N PRO A 1042 -32.20 3.73 -46.40
CA PRO A 1042 -33.53 3.28 -46.83
C PRO A 1042 -33.60 1.80 -47.24
N ASP A 1043 -32.48 1.16 -47.58
CA ASP A 1043 -32.46 -0.26 -47.95
C ASP A 1043 -32.53 -1.13 -46.68
N PHE A 1044 -31.96 -0.65 -45.57
CA PHE A 1044 -32.18 -1.25 -44.25
C PHE A 1044 -33.63 -1.07 -43.76
N GLU A 1045 -34.30 0.05 -44.03
CA GLU A 1045 -35.74 0.19 -43.75
C GLU A 1045 -36.57 -0.88 -44.49
N GLN A 1046 -36.28 -1.11 -45.77
CA GLN A 1046 -36.95 -2.13 -46.59
C GLN A 1046 -36.69 -3.56 -46.08
N GLN A 1047 -35.46 -3.88 -45.64
CA GLN A 1047 -35.15 -5.19 -45.03
C GLN A 1047 -35.97 -5.43 -43.75
N LEU A 1048 -36.12 -4.43 -42.89
CA LEU A 1048 -36.96 -4.52 -41.69
C LEU A 1048 -38.45 -4.68 -42.04
N ARG A 1049 -38.96 -3.98 -43.06
CA ARG A 1049 -40.34 -4.18 -43.54
C ARG A 1049 -40.58 -5.60 -44.06
N ALA A 1050 -39.66 -6.13 -44.87
CA ALA A 1050 -39.77 -7.50 -45.39
C ALA A 1050 -39.74 -8.57 -44.28
N ALA A 1051 -39.01 -8.33 -43.18
CA ALA A 1051 -39.05 -9.20 -42.00
C ALA A 1051 -40.41 -9.19 -41.28
N ILE A 1052 -41.11 -8.04 -41.25
CA ILE A 1052 -42.47 -7.92 -40.71
C ILE A 1052 -43.45 -8.69 -41.61
N ASP A 1053 -43.38 -8.50 -42.94
CA ASP A 1053 -44.24 -9.21 -43.89
C ASP A 1053 -44.04 -10.73 -43.84
N LEU A 1054 -42.81 -11.21 -43.65
CA LEU A 1054 -42.49 -12.64 -43.54
C LEU A 1054 -43.17 -13.32 -42.33
N SER A 1055 -43.43 -12.59 -41.23
CA SER A 1055 -44.12 -13.15 -40.05
C SER A 1055 -45.57 -13.59 -40.30
N LYS A 1056 -46.20 -13.05 -41.35
CA LYS A 1056 -47.58 -13.38 -41.76
C LYS A 1056 -47.72 -14.81 -42.27
N THR A 1057 -46.61 -15.39 -42.76
CA THR A 1057 -46.58 -16.73 -43.36
C THR A 1057 -45.60 -17.69 -42.68
N ASN A 1058 -44.59 -17.18 -41.96
CA ASN A 1058 -43.57 -18.00 -41.31
C ASN A 1058 -43.37 -17.60 -39.83
N GLU A 1059 -43.59 -18.56 -38.93
CA GLU A 1059 -43.48 -18.34 -37.49
C GLU A 1059 -42.04 -18.09 -37.01
N THR A 1060 -41.01 -18.56 -37.73
CA THR A 1060 -39.61 -18.29 -37.34
C THR A 1060 -39.22 -16.82 -37.54
N ALA A 1061 -39.99 -16.06 -38.33
CA ALA A 1061 -39.79 -14.62 -38.50
C ALA A 1061 -40.43 -13.77 -37.38
N THR A 1062 -41.19 -14.36 -36.45
CA THR A 1062 -41.91 -13.62 -35.38
C THR A 1062 -40.98 -12.71 -34.55
N ILE A 1063 -39.83 -13.22 -34.11
CA ILE A 1063 -38.86 -12.43 -33.33
C ILE A 1063 -38.24 -11.30 -34.17
N ALA A 1064 -37.95 -11.57 -35.45
CA ALA A 1064 -37.46 -10.55 -36.37
C ALA A 1064 -38.50 -9.47 -36.64
N ALA A 1065 -39.78 -9.81 -36.78
CA ALA A 1065 -40.87 -8.86 -36.93
C ALA A 1065 -41.08 -8.00 -35.68
N ILE A 1066 -41.08 -8.60 -34.47
CA ILE A 1066 -41.12 -7.87 -33.18
C ILE A 1066 -40.01 -6.83 -33.10
N ASN A 1067 -38.77 -7.24 -33.40
CA ASN A 1067 -37.61 -6.37 -33.39
C ASN A 1067 -37.73 -5.28 -34.47
N ALA A 1068 -38.04 -5.65 -35.71
CA ALA A 1068 -38.13 -4.76 -36.86
C ALA A 1068 -39.20 -3.68 -36.68
N ILE A 1069 -40.42 -4.03 -36.29
CA ILE A 1069 -41.50 -3.05 -36.13
C ILE A 1069 -41.19 -2.08 -34.97
N THR A 1070 -40.59 -2.56 -33.89
CA THR A 1070 -40.13 -1.73 -32.77
C THR A 1070 -39.05 -0.74 -33.21
N ILE A 1071 -38.07 -1.18 -34.02
CA ILE A 1071 -37.01 -0.31 -34.55
C ILE A 1071 -37.60 0.73 -35.52
N LEU A 1072 -38.49 0.34 -36.43
CA LEU A 1072 -39.11 1.26 -37.39
C LEU A 1072 -39.96 2.32 -36.68
N VAL A 1073 -40.81 1.93 -35.74
CA VAL A 1073 -41.59 2.88 -34.92
C VAL A 1073 -40.68 3.85 -34.17
N ARG A 1074 -39.62 3.37 -33.50
CA ARG A 1074 -38.68 4.23 -32.77
C ARG A 1074 -37.78 5.09 -33.66
N ALA A 1075 -37.53 4.68 -34.90
CA ALA A 1075 -36.87 5.52 -35.89
C ALA A 1075 -37.75 6.73 -36.27
N GLY A 1076 -39.08 6.60 -36.17
CA GLY A 1076 -40.07 7.59 -36.56
C GLY A 1076 -40.80 7.25 -37.87
N VAL A 1077 -40.75 5.99 -38.29
CA VAL A 1077 -41.37 5.51 -39.53
C VAL A 1077 -42.88 5.35 -39.34
N ALA A 1078 -43.66 6.01 -40.20
CA ALA A 1078 -45.12 5.93 -40.18
C ALA A 1078 -45.65 4.64 -40.83
N PHE A 1079 -46.75 4.13 -40.27
CA PHE A 1079 -47.51 2.96 -40.73
C PHE A 1079 -48.96 3.33 -41.09
N HIS A 1080 -49.21 4.59 -41.45
CA HIS A 1080 -50.52 5.04 -41.93
C HIS A 1080 -51.02 4.19 -43.10
N GLY A 1081 -52.23 3.64 -42.99
CA GLY A 1081 -52.81 2.75 -44.02
C GLY A 1081 -52.07 1.42 -44.23
N ALA A 1082 -51.11 1.05 -43.40
CA ALA A 1082 -50.27 -0.13 -43.62
C ALA A 1082 -51.06 -1.45 -43.53
N ASN A 1083 -50.83 -2.35 -44.47
CA ASN A 1083 -51.38 -3.70 -44.42
C ASN A 1083 -50.55 -4.58 -43.47
N LEU A 1084 -51.04 -4.76 -42.25
CA LEU A 1084 -50.45 -5.57 -41.18
C LEU A 1084 -51.34 -6.77 -40.82
N ARG A 1085 -52.18 -7.21 -41.77
CA ARG A 1085 -53.07 -8.38 -41.62
C ARG A 1085 -52.29 -9.64 -41.33
N GLY A 1086 -52.72 -10.41 -40.34
CA GLY A 1086 -52.06 -11.65 -39.93
C GLY A 1086 -50.63 -11.50 -39.41
N VAL A 1087 -50.16 -10.29 -39.11
CA VAL A 1087 -48.79 -10.07 -38.63
C VAL A 1087 -48.61 -10.68 -37.22
N LYS A 1088 -47.45 -11.28 -36.95
CA LYS A 1088 -47.16 -11.90 -35.64
C LYS A 1088 -46.09 -11.09 -34.91
N ILE A 1089 -46.51 -10.28 -33.94
CA ILE A 1089 -45.63 -9.36 -33.19
C ILE A 1089 -45.84 -9.35 -31.66
N PRO A 1090 -46.05 -10.50 -30.98
CA PRO A 1090 -46.36 -10.51 -29.55
C PRO A 1090 -45.25 -9.93 -28.67
N GLY A 1091 -45.62 -8.96 -27.83
CA GLY A 1091 -44.74 -8.20 -26.95
C GLY A 1091 -43.96 -7.07 -27.63
N ALA A 1092 -44.29 -6.69 -28.87
CA ALA A 1092 -43.65 -5.56 -29.55
C ALA A 1092 -43.95 -4.20 -28.87
N ASP A 1093 -43.01 -3.26 -28.97
CA ASP A 1093 -43.13 -1.94 -28.39
C ASP A 1093 -43.39 -0.90 -29.49
N LEU A 1094 -44.68 -0.69 -29.76
CA LEU A 1094 -45.21 0.20 -30.79
C LEU A 1094 -45.55 1.60 -30.24
N SER A 1095 -45.08 1.93 -29.02
CA SER A 1095 -45.49 3.13 -28.29
C SER A 1095 -45.09 4.43 -29.00
N GLY A 1096 -46.05 5.36 -29.10
CA GLY A 1096 -45.91 6.61 -29.86
C GLY A 1096 -45.92 6.46 -31.39
N GLY A 1097 -46.16 5.24 -31.91
CA GLY A 1097 -46.19 4.98 -33.36
C GLY A 1097 -47.43 5.51 -34.07
N GLN A 1098 -47.31 5.74 -35.38
CA GLN A 1098 -48.37 6.30 -36.22
C GLN A 1098 -49.01 5.20 -37.09
N PHE A 1099 -50.23 4.79 -36.74
CA PHE A 1099 -50.95 3.65 -37.32
C PHE A 1099 -52.37 4.00 -37.81
N ASP A 1100 -52.70 5.29 -37.99
CA ASP A 1100 -54.03 5.70 -38.47
C ASP A 1100 -54.37 4.99 -39.79
N TYR A 1101 -55.58 4.43 -39.88
CA TYR A 1101 -56.08 3.59 -40.98
C TYR A 1101 -55.30 2.28 -41.27
N ALA A 1102 -54.36 1.87 -40.41
CA ALA A 1102 -53.66 0.60 -40.55
C ALA A 1102 -54.61 -0.61 -40.41
N GLN A 1103 -54.26 -1.71 -41.06
CA GLN A 1103 -55.07 -2.92 -41.17
C GLN A 1103 -54.41 -4.06 -40.39
N PHE A 1104 -54.87 -4.33 -39.17
CA PHE A 1104 -54.35 -5.36 -38.26
C PHE A 1104 -55.28 -6.59 -38.15
N GLN A 1105 -56.20 -6.80 -39.10
CA GLN A 1105 -57.18 -7.88 -39.01
C GLN A 1105 -56.48 -9.25 -38.92
N GLY A 1106 -56.84 -10.04 -37.91
CA GLY A 1106 -56.22 -11.35 -37.64
C GLY A 1106 -54.76 -11.32 -37.15
N ALA A 1107 -54.22 -10.16 -36.76
CA ALA A 1107 -52.86 -10.05 -36.21
C ALA A 1107 -52.74 -10.64 -34.79
N ASP A 1108 -51.55 -11.15 -34.44
CA ASP A 1108 -51.18 -11.41 -33.05
C ASP A 1108 -50.47 -10.18 -32.46
N LEU A 1109 -51.20 -9.50 -31.57
CA LEU A 1109 -50.76 -8.32 -30.81
C LEU A 1109 -50.67 -8.63 -29.31
N THR A 1110 -50.57 -9.89 -28.90
CA THR A 1110 -50.50 -10.28 -27.48
C THR A 1110 -49.37 -9.53 -26.75
N ASP A 1111 -49.63 -8.96 -25.57
CA ASP A 1111 -48.70 -8.13 -24.78
C ASP A 1111 -48.10 -6.89 -25.50
N VAL A 1112 -48.64 -6.47 -26.66
CA VAL A 1112 -48.10 -5.32 -27.42
C VAL A 1112 -48.37 -3.98 -26.71
N ASN A 1113 -47.35 -3.12 -26.68
CA ASN A 1113 -47.47 -1.77 -26.13
C ASN A 1113 -47.83 -0.75 -27.23
N LEU A 1114 -49.05 -0.22 -27.17
CA LEU A 1114 -49.61 0.84 -28.03
C LEU A 1114 -49.74 2.19 -27.29
N SER A 1115 -49.07 2.36 -26.15
CA SER A 1115 -49.14 3.59 -25.36
C SER A 1115 -48.80 4.84 -26.18
N ARG A 1116 -49.72 5.81 -26.20
CA ARG A 1116 -49.60 7.10 -26.94
C ARG A 1116 -49.58 6.98 -28.47
N SER A 1117 -49.87 5.82 -29.03
CA SER A 1117 -49.85 5.59 -30.48
C SER A 1117 -51.12 6.11 -31.17
N TRP A 1118 -51.01 6.54 -32.43
CA TRP A 1118 -52.15 7.09 -33.19
C TRP A 1118 -52.87 5.96 -33.95
N LEU A 1119 -54.14 5.76 -33.63
CA LEU A 1119 -54.95 4.59 -34.04
C LEU A 1119 -56.30 4.98 -34.69
N ARG A 1120 -56.41 6.16 -35.30
CA ARG A 1120 -57.67 6.64 -35.88
C ARG A 1120 -58.03 5.82 -37.13
N GLY A 1121 -59.18 5.15 -37.10
CA GLY A 1121 -59.65 4.32 -38.21
C GLY A 1121 -58.84 3.03 -38.43
N THR A 1122 -57.96 2.66 -37.49
CA THR A 1122 -57.23 1.39 -37.50
C THR A 1122 -58.20 0.22 -37.33
N ASP A 1123 -58.10 -0.80 -38.18
CA ASP A 1123 -58.98 -1.96 -38.12
C ASP A 1123 -58.29 -3.15 -37.44
N LEU A 1124 -58.73 -3.44 -36.21
CA LEU A 1124 -58.25 -4.51 -35.33
C LEU A 1124 -59.15 -5.76 -35.38
N SER A 1125 -60.05 -5.89 -36.37
CA SER A 1125 -61.05 -6.97 -36.42
C SER A 1125 -60.44 -8.36 -36.38
N GLY A 1126 -60.70 -9.10 -35.29
CA GLY A 1126 -60.19 -10.46 -35.08
C GLY A 1126 -58.71 -10.54 -34.72
N ALA A 1127 -58.05 -9.43 -34.36
CA ALA A 1127 -56.71 -9.47 -33.77
C ALA A 1127 -56.73 -10.08 -32.36
N GLN A 1128 -55.66 -10.79 -31.98
CA GLN A 1128 -55.41 -11.21 -30.60
C GLN A 1128 -54.85 -10.01 -29.82
N MET A 1129 -55.54 -9.59 -28.76
CA MET A 1129 -55.23 -8.35 -28.01
C MET A 1129 -55.07 -8.59 -26.50
N ASP A 1130 -54.86 -9.84 -26.08
CA ASP A 1130 -54.62 -10.18 -24.68
C ASP A 1130 -53.36 -9.45 -24.18
N GLY A 1131 -53.44 -8.77 -23.04
CA GLY A 1131 -52.31 -8.01 -22.47
C GLY A 1131 -51.93 -6.70 -23.17
N VAL A 1132 -52.63 -6.27 -24.23
CA VAL A 1132 -52.30 -5.02 -24.96
C VAL A 1132 -52.36 -3.78 -24.07
N GLN A 1133 -51.31 -2.96 -24.13
CA GLN A 1133 -51.15 -1.77 -23.29
C GLN A 1133 -51.40 -0.49 -24.10
N PHE A 1134 -52.60 0.08 -23.99
CA PHE A 1134 -52.95 1.36 -24.66
C PHE A 1134 -52.41 2.61 -23.92
N GLY A 1135 -51.89 2.46 -22.70
CA GLY A 1135 -51.32 3.55 -21.90
C GLY A 1135 -52.33 4.50 -21.25
N GLU A 1136 -53.60 4.42 -21.65
CA GLU A 1136 -54.76 5.10 -21.04
C GLU A 1136 -55.75 4.05 -20.52
N LEU A 1137 -56.52 4.41 -19.49
CA LEU A 1137 -57.65 3.58 -19.04
C LEU A 1137 -58.84 3.79 -19.99
N PRO A 1138 -59.56 2.72 -20.40
CA PRO A 1138 -60.70 2.86 -21.28
C PRO A 1138 -61.81 3.65 -20.58
N TYR A 1139 -62.17 4.80 -21.15
CA TYR A 1139 -63.31 5.61 -20.72
C TYR A 1139 -64.44 5.51 -21.75
N LEU A 1140 -65.66 5.37 -21.25
CA LEU A 1140 -66.89 5.48 -22.03
C LEU A 1140 -67.44 6.89 -21.84
N GLU A 1141 -67.51 7.67 -22.91
CA GLU A 1141 -68.21 8.96 -22.88
C GLU A 1141 -69.72 8.71 -22.96
N VAL A 1142 -70.38 8.77 -21.80
CA VAL A 1142 -71.82 8.57 -21.66
C VAL A 1142 -72.51 9.92 -21.50
N GLY A 1143 -73.60 10.16 -22.25
CA GLY A 1143 -74.33 11.44 -22.24
C GLY A 1143 -75.10 11.78 -20.95
N TYR A 1144 -74.81 11.10 -19.85
CA TYR A 1144 -75.43 11.23 -18.53
C TYR A 1144 -74.48 10.67 -17.46
N SER A 1145 -74.63 11.12 -16.20
CA SER A 1145 -73.79 10.65 -15.10
C SER A 1145 -73.95 9.14 -14.89
N VAL A 1146 -72.84 8.40 -14.94
CA VAL A 1146 -72.80 6.98 -14.55
C VAL A 1146 -73.05 6.89 -13.04
N VAL A 1147 -73.97 6.01 -12.63
CA VAL A 1147 -74.39 5.84 -11.22
C VAL A 1147 -73.98 4.48 -10.66
N ALA A 1148 -73.84 3.49 -11.53
CA ALA A 1148 -73.29 2.16 -11.29
C ALA A 1148 -72.68 1.62 -12.58
N CYS A 1149 -71.88 0.57 -12.50
CA CYS A 1149 -71.43 -0.22 -13.64
C CYS A 1149 -71.40 -1.71 -13.26
N ALA A 1150 -71.69 -2.59 -14.21
CA ALA A 1150 -71.71 -4.03 -14.01
C ALA A 1150 -71.16 -4.78 -15.23
N TYR A 1151 -70.35 -5.82 -14.97
CA TYR A 1151 -69.96 -6.78 -15.99
C TYR A 1151 -71.02 -7.88 -16.12
N SER A 1152 -71.22 -8.39 -17.33
CA SER A 1152 -71.99 -9.61 -17.55
C SER A 1152 -71.32 -10.82 -16.87
N SER A 1153 -72.08 -11.87 -16.60
CA SER A 1153 -71.59 -13.08 -15.91
C SER A 1153 -70.52 -13.87 -16.68
N ASP A 1154 -70.32 -13.57 -17.96
CA ASP A 1154 -69.25 -14.12 -18.82
C ASP A 1154 -68.09 -13.12 -19.05
N GLY A 1155 -68.16 -11.92 -18.45
CA GLY A 1155 -67.17 -10.85 -18.57
C GLY A 1155 -67.14 -10.12 -19.93
N ARG A 1156 -68.05 -10.45 -20.86
CA ARG A 1156 -67.99 -9.95 -22.26
C ARG A 1156 -68.73 -8.64 -22.53
N MET A 1157 -69.59 -8.20 -21.62
CA MET A 1157 -70.32 -6.94 -21.72
C MET A 1157 -70.15 -6.11 -20.46
N LEU A 1158 -70.15 -4.79 -20.63
CA LEU A 1158 -70.20 -3.79 -19.58
C LEU A 1158 -71.52 -3.02 -19.72
N ALA A 1159 -72.23 -2.82 -18.61
CA ALA A 1159 -73.50 -2.13 -18.50
C ALA A 1159 -73.46 -1.05 -17.41
#